data_AF-A0AAI8KFY4-F1
#
_entry.id   AF-A0AAI8KFY4-F1
#
_cell.length_a   1.000
_cell.length_b   1.000
_cell.length_c   1.000
_cell.angle_alpha   90.00
_cell.angle_beta   90.00
_cell.angle_gamma   90.00
#
_symmetry.space_group_name_H-M   'P 1'
#
loop_
_entity.id
_entity.type
_entity.pdbx_description
1 polymer ?
#
loop_
_entity_poly.entity_id
_entity_poly.type
_entity_poly.pdbx_seq_one_letter_code
_entity_poly.pdbx_strand_id
1 'polypeptide(L)'
;MNSARTVFCALLSAESGEQARQTFSPADLRALLRDVPVGQAMTNDWRCPQALETLAQETADRVQRLARPWRALCARLETDERAVLRAKAVREAAPLLVGSQHLLHSVCASWNNESSYAMAVLSIHAADVGKGLAGAGRLPRYAELLRELGPSENGIDPLRIGEDESLCPGAFNLAAMLLVMGHFPESLLPQILGVNLYLRHAGLLPMFAFIAQPSPATSFLDLRRDPSEPNCDLAVLAGTAVCDYLAQADASAEQAVAQGYAWARWQVETAHSALLEVLERWLDPREAARDVIRRRRPEACQYHDSTRLAGVPMKPMLQTDDALLLLDHLANSAYVRPGDPHRSPLLNALISPRGKMFRIFSPDDVLILQRWIAGLPYAQAPSPEPAHLHWKDDGLLQRALCVDERGSVLCTTVPPRQRYTRWLHVELTPAEEQQTRDYVNRWLVRSARALSKGRCPLPERWAPGALRQWLQLQHVAANATLDPDEAVPTREEVVADILALAPLTMIDGAWLAGFAHPSLASSGFASRLFETFYDELGNGVLTQNHPVIYRQLLRAVHGELPATASADYAAADCFTDQDFDLPLLWLAIGRYPQRYCAEILGLNLAMELSGVGGGYRRTHKALRAYGYPTLFVDLHNAIDNIATGHSAWAVASLDTYLSAFGATDREALWTRVRVGFAALNPPREDTMLDKFKERMRSLL
;
A
#
# COMPACT_ATOMS: atom_id res chain seq x y z
N MET A 1 3.52 -8.88 19.67
CA MET A 1 3.63 -9.43 18.30
C MET A 1 4.71 -10.49 18.36
N ASN A 2 4.38 -11.77 18.23
CA ASN A 2 5.31 -12.85 18.65
C ASN A 2 5.89 -13.66 17.47
N SER A 3 5.54 -13.32 16.23
CA SER A 3 6.04 -13.98 15.01
C SER A 3 6.00 -12.99 13.83
N ALA A 4 6.76 -13.26 12.77
CA ALA A 4 6.71 -12.48 11.53
C ALA A 4 5.28 -12.43 10.95
N ARG A 5 4.55 -13.55 11.05
CA ARG A 5 3.13 -13.61 10.64
C ARG A 5 2.24 -12.65 11.43
N THR A 6 2.38 -12.59 12.75
CA THR A 6 1.61 -11.65 13.58
C THR A 6 1.94 -10.19 13.24
N VAL A 7 3.22 -9.88 12.98
CA VAL A 7 3.64 -8.54 12.56
C VAL A 7 3.03 -8.20 11.20
N PHE A 8 3.12 -9.11 10.23
CA PHE A 8 2.50 -8.96 8.92
C PHE A 8 1.01 -8.64 9.04
N CYS A 9 0.22 -9.44 9.76
CA CYS A 9 -1.21 -9.20 9.92
C CYS A 9 -1.53 -7.85 10.59
N ALA A 10 -0.73 -7.44 11.57
CA ALA A 10 -0.99 -6.22 12.33
C ALA A 10 -0.68 -4.94 11.53
N LEU A 11 0.24 -5.00 10.57
CA LEU A 11 0.78 -3.82 9.87
C LEU A 11 0.31 -3.65 8.42
N LEU A 12 -0.73 -4.37 7.99
CA LEU A 12 -1.28 -4.23 6.63
C LEU A 12 -2.25 -3.05 6.44
N SER A 13 -2.65 -2.41 7.53
CA SER A 13 -3.59 -1.29 7.47
C SER A 13 -2.87 0.03 7.19
N ALA A 14 -3.50 0.94 6.43
CA ALA A 14 -2.96 2.26 6.14
C ALA A 14 -2.72 3.13 7.39
N GLU A 15 -3.37 2.81 8.51
CA GLU A 15 -3.21 3.50 9.79
C GLU A 15 -2.33 2.74 10.80
N SER A 16 -1.64 1.69 10.38
CA SER A 16 -0.78 0.90 11.26
C SER A 16 0.61 1.53 11.52
N GLY A 17 0.93 2.65 10.87
CA GLY A 17 2.24 3.31 11.00
C GLY A 17 2.58 3.74 12.43
N GLU A 18 1.60 4.25 13.21
CA GLU A 18 1.81 4.58 14.63
C GLU A 18 2.13 3.32 15.45
N GLN A 19 1.40 2.23 15.21
CA GLN A 19 1.64 0.95 15.88
C GLN A 19 3.03 0.39 15.53
N ALA A 20 3.46 0.48 14.26
CA ALA A 20 4.79 0.08 13.83
C ALA A 20 5.88 0.88 14.57
N ARG A 21 5.74 2.21 14.64
CA ARG A 21 6.68 3.11 15.33
C ARG A 21 6.68 2.97 16.85
N GLN A 22 5.60 2.46 17.44
CA GLN A 22 5.56 2.08 18.86
C GLN A 22 6.20 0.71 19.12
N THR A 23 6.23 -0.17 18.11
CA THR A 23 6.68 -1.56 18.26
C THR A 23 8.16 -1.73 17.93
N PHE A 24 8.69 -0.95 16.98
CA PHE A 24 10.05 -1.10 16.45
C PHE A 24 10.83 0.21 16.51
N SER A 25 12.15 0.13 16.62
CA SER A 25 13.06 1.27 16.49
C SER A 25 13.88 1.15 15.20
N PRO A 26 14.20 2.27 14.51
CA PRO A 26 15.10 2.21 13.38
C PRO A 26 16.49 1.66 13.71
N ALA A 27 16.97 1.86 14.94
CA ALA A 27 18.27 1.38 15.37
C ALA A 27 18.33 -0.15 15.40
N ASP A 28 17.31 -0.79 15.97
CA ASP A 28 17.21 -2.25 16.04
C ASP A 28 16.98 -2.86 14.66
N LEU A 29 16.15 -2.21 13.82
CA LEU A 29 15.95 -2.64 12.44
C LEU A 29 17.25 -2.57 11.62
N ARG A 30 18.06 -1.51 11.76
CA ARG A 30 19.38 -1.44 11.12
C ARG A 30 20.33 -2.52 11.65
N ALA A 31 20.23 -2.89 12.93
CA ALA A 31 21.02 -3.97 13.50
C ALA A 31 20.65 -5.33 12.89
N LEU A 32 19.35 -5.62 12.74
CA LEU A 32 18.89 -6.83 12.05
C LEU A 32 19.38 -6.91 10.61
N LEU A 33 19.35 -5.79 9.89
CA LEU A 33 19.85 -5.73 8.52
C LEU A 33 21.37 -5.94 8.45
N ARG A 34 22.12 -5.86 9.56
CA ARG A 34 23.58 -6.16 9.59
C ARG A 34 23.87 -7.63 9.80
N ASP A 35 22.93 -8.40 10.35
CA ASP A 35 23.08 -9.83 10.64
C ASP A 35 23.09 -10.72 9.37
N VAL A 36 23.37 -10.15 8.19
CA VAL A 36 23.47 -10.89 6.94
C VAL A 36 24.70 -11.79 6.98
N PRO A 37 24.63 -13.06 6.53
CA PRO A 37 25.79 -13.96 6.50
C PRO A 37 27.00 -13.36 5.78
N VAL A 38 28.22 -13.59 6.30
CA VAL A 38 29.49 -12.98 5.86
C VAL A 38 29.73 -13.04 4.33
N GLY A 39 29.27 -14.08 3.65
CA GLY A 39 29.38 -14.24 2.19
C GLY A 39 28.41 -13.42 1.34
N GLN A 40 27.56 -12.60 1.98
CA GLN A 40 26.57 -11.76 1.30
C GLN A 40 26.97 -10.27 1.26
N ALA A 41 28.11 -9.89 1.85
CA ALA A 41 28.63 -8.53 1.72
C ALA A 41 28.93 -8.19 0.25
N MET A 42 28.68 -6.94 -0.15
CA MET A 42 28.80 -6.51 -1.53
C MET A 42 29.71 -5.29 -1.64
N THR A 43 30.65 -5.36 -2.57
CA THR A 43 31.47 -4.24 -3.02
C THR A 43 31.02 -3.90 -4.43
N ASN A 44 30.47 -2.71 -4.62
CA ASN A 44 30.04 -2.20 -5.90
C ASN A 44 30.18 -0.67 -5.86
N ASP A 45 30.35 -0.03 -7.02
CA ASP A 45 30.19 1.42 -7.12
C ASP A 45 28.70 1.74 -7.29
N TRP A 46 28.04 2.08 -6.18
CA TRP A 46 26.59 2.31 -6.17
C TRP A 46 26.19 3.66 -6.77
N ARG A 47 27.15 4.53 -7.05
CA ARG A 47 26.94 5.84 -7.69
C ARG A 47 27.06 5.76 -9.21
N CYS A 48 27.60 4.65 -9.74
CA CYS A 48 27.87 4.46 -11.16
C CYS A 48 26.76 3.64 -11.84
N PRO A 49 26.00 4.22 -12.79
CA PRO A 49 24.95 3.50 -13.52
C PRO A 49 25.44 2.23 -14.21
N GLN A 50 26.65 2.25 -14.80
CA GLN A 50 27.23 1.08 -15.49
C GLN A 50 27.58 -0.05 -14.51
N ALA A 51 28.02 0.30 -13.30
CA ALA A 51 28.25 -0.68 -12.25
C ALA A 51 26.93 -1.31 -11.78
N LEU A 52 25.86 -0.52 -11.65
CA LEU A 52 24.52 -1.04 -11.34
C LEU A 52 23.97 -1.96 -12.45
N GLU A 53 24.21 -1.64 -13.73
CA GLU A 53 23.83 -2.51 -14.85
C GLU A 53 24.59 -3.84 -14.82
N THR A 54 25.89 -3.81 -14.52
CA THR A 54 26.70 -5.03 -14.33
C THR A 54 26.15 -5.86 -13.18
N LEU A 55 25.86 -5.23 -12.05
CA LEU A 55 25.25 -5.88 -10.88
C LEU A 55 23.86 -6.48 -11.19
N ALA A 56 23.07 -5.83 -12.05
CA ALA A 56 21.79 -6.36 -12.51
C ALA A 56 21.99 -7.66 -13.31
N GLN A 57 22.99 -7.70 -14.19
CA GLN A 57 23.31 -8.92 -14.96
C GLN A 57 23.80 -10.05 -14.05
N GLU A 58 24.69 -9.76 -13.09
CA GLU A 58 25.14 -10.76 -12.11
C GLU A 58 23.98 -11.33 -11.29
N THR A 59 23.01 -10.48 -10.94
CA THR A 59 21.81 -10.86 -10.21
C THR A 59 20.90 -11.74 -11.07
N ALA A 60 20.69 -11.38 -12.34
CA ALA A 60 19.93 -12.19 -13.29
C ALA A 60 20.56 -13.59 -13.48
N ASP A 61 21.88 -13.67 -13.64
CA ASP A 61 22.61 -14.94 -13.74
C ASP A 61 22.45 -15.79 -12.47
N ARG A 62 22.41 -15.14 -11.30
CA ARG A 62 22.17 -15.82 -10.02
C ARG A 62 20.75 -16.37 -9.94
N VAL A 63 19.75 -15.58 -10.30
CA VAL A 63 18.34 -16.02 -10.39
C VAL A 63 18.19 -17.19 -11.35
N GLN A 64 18.87 -17.19 -12.50
CA GLN A 64 18.86 -18.31 -13.44
C GLN A 64 19.45 -19.60 -12.86
N ARG A 65 20.50 -19.50 -12.03
CA ARG A 65 21.05 -20.64 -11.28
C ARG A 65 20.04 -21.17 -10.26
N LEU A 66 19.40 -20.29 -9.49
CA LEU A 66 18.35 -20.64 -8.54
C LEU A 66 17.11 -21.25 -9.20
N ALA A 67 16.86 -20.94 -10.48
CA ALA A 67 15.77 -21.52 -11.26
C ALA A 67 16.03 -22.96 -11.73
N ARG A 68 17.26 -23.50 -11.64
CA ARG A 68 17.56 -24.86 -12.14
C ARG A 68 16.80 -25.96 -11.40
N PRO A 69 16.78 -26.01 -10.04
CA PRO A 69 16.02 -27.02 -9.32
C PRO A 69 14.51 -26.91 -9.55
N TRP A 70 13.98 -25.70 -9.74
CA TRP A 70 12.57 -25.48 -10.06
C TRP A 70 12.18 -26.00 -11.44
N ARG A 71 13.04 -25.79 -12.44
CA ARG A 71 12.86 -26.38 -13.77
C ARG A 71 12.92 -27.91 -13.72
N ALA A 72 13.84 -28.45 -12.91
CA ALA A 72 13.93 -29.90 -12.69
C ALA A 72 12.67 -30.45 -12.00
N LEU A 73 12.12 -29.74 -11.01
CA LEU A 73 10.81 -30.04 -10.43
C LEU A 73 9.73 -30.00 -11.51
N CYS A 74 9.54 -28.90 -12.25
CA CYS A 74 8.53 -28.80 -13.30
C CYS A 74 8.58 -29.93 -14.34
N ALA A 75 9.78 -30.35 -14.74
CA ALA A 75 9.97 -31.34 -15.79
C ALA A 75 9.51 -32.75 -15.41
N ARG A 76 9.42 -33.06 -14.10
CA ARG A 76 9.00 -34.37 -13.58
C ARG A 76 7.55 -34.42 -13.08
N LEU A 77 6.81 -33.31 -13.13
CA LEU A 77 5.42 -33.26 -12.64
C LEU A 77 4.44 -33.69 -13.71
N GLU A 78 3.55 -34.60 -13.33
CA GLU A 78 2.32 -34.86 -14.06
C GLU A 78 1.35 -33.65 -13.97
N THR A 79 0.35 -33.60 -14.84
CA THR A 79 -0.59 -32.47 -14.94
C THR A 79 -1.31 -32.19 -13.61
N ASP A 80 -1.83 -33.23 -12.95
CA ASP A 80 -2.57 -33.08 -11.70
C ASP A 80 -1.66 -32.67 -10.54
N GLU A 81 -0.43 -33.20 -10.50
CA GLU A 81 0.56 -32.83 -9.49
C GLU A 81 0.94 -31.36 -9.61
N ARG A 82 1.16 -30.90 -10.85
CA ARG A 82 1.45 -29.51 -11.16
C ARG A 82 0.34 -28.58 -10.71
N ALA A 83 -0.93 -28.95 -10.89
CA ALA A 83 -2.06 -28.14 -10.42
C ALA A 83 -2.02 -27.97 -8.89
N VAL A 84 -1.90 -29.07 -8.15
CA VAL A 84 -1.85 -29.06 -6.67
C VAL A 84 -0.65 -28.25 -6.16
N LEU A 85 0.53 -28.43 -6.75
CA LEU A 85 1.74 -27.72 -6.34
C LEU A 85 1.67 -26.22 -6.66
N ARG A 86 1.06 -25.82 -7.78
CA ARG A 86 0.82 -24.40 -8.10
C ARG A 86 -0.16 -23.76 -7.13
N ALA A 87 -1.22 -24.47 -6.74
CA ALA A 87 -2.18 -24.03 -5.73
C ALA A 87 -1.50 -23.79 -4.37
N LYS A 88 -0.56 -24.66 -3.98
CA LYS A 88 0.25 -24.48 -2.77
C LYS A 88 1.22 -23.30 -2.91
N ALA A 89 1.95 -23.22 -4.04
CA ALA A 89 2.95 -22.20 -4.28
C ALA A 89 2.34 -20.79 -4.30
N VAL A 90 1.20 -20.58 -4.96
CA VAL A 90 0.56 -19.25 -5.02
C VAL A 90 0.13 -18.74 -3.64
N ARG A 91 -0.28 -19.64 -2.73
CA ARG A 91 -0.66 -19.24 -1.36
C ARG A 91 0.58 -18.92 -0.52
N GLU A 92 1.63 -19.74 -0.58
CA GLU A 92 2.89 -19.53 0.16
C GLU A 92 3.67 -18.31 -0.35
N ALA A 93 3.54 -17.95 -1.63
CA ALA A 93 4.20 -16.78 -2.22
C ALA A 93 3.44 -15.47 -2.00
N ALA A 94 2.17 -15.53 -1.57
CA ALA A 94 1.32 -14.36 -1.41
C ALA A 94 1.90 -13.32 -0.43
N PRO A 95 2.42 -13.69 0.76
CA PRO A 95 2.99 -12.71 1.68
C PRO A 95 4.12 -11.91 1.03
N LEU A 96 5.02 -12.54 0.28
CA LEU A 96 6.11 -11.82 -0.39
C LEU A 96 5.58 -10.79 -1.37
N LEU A 97 4.60 -11.16 -2.20
CA LEU A 97 4.03 -10.19 -3.12
C LEU A 97 3.42 -9.02 -2.35
N VAL A 98 2.62 -9.29 -1.32
CA VAL A 98 2.03 -8.21 -0.50
C VAL A 98 3.09 -7.31 0.12
N GLY A 99 4.11 -7.89 0.77
CA GLY A 99 5.19 -7.12 1.40
C GLY A 99 5.96 -6.25 0.41
N SER A 100 6.22 -6.75 -0.80
CA SER A 100 6.93 -5.98 -1.84
C SER A 100 6.24 -4.66 -2.21
N GLN A 101 4.91 -4.63 -2.17
CA GLN A 101 4.13 -3.45 -2.53
C GLN A 101 4.10 -2.41 -1.41
N HIS A 102 4.33 -2.81 -0.16
CA HIS A 102 4.30 -1.91 0.99
C HIS A 102 5.65 -1.27 1.29
N LEU A 103 6.73 -1.66 0.61
CA LEU A 103 8.06 -1.12 0.88
C LEU A 103 8.19 0.38 0.55
N LEU A 104 7.53 0.85 -0.52
CA LEU A 104 7.80 2.17 -1.12
C LEU A 104 6.74 3.24 -0.85
N HIS A 105 5.57 2.85 -0.34
CA HIS A 105 4.36 3.66 -0.35
C HIS A 105 4.46 5.02 0.36
N SER A 106 5.43 5.19 1.25
CA SER A 106 5.62 6.39 2.07
C SER A 106 6.97 7.07 1.82
N VAL A 107 7.77 6.59 0.85
CA VAL A 107 9.09 7.16 0.54
C VAL A 107 8.97 8.56 -0.06
N CYS A 108 8.04 8.76 -0.99
CA CYS A 108 7.75 10.08 -1.55
C CYS A 108 6.68 10.77 -0.70
N ALA A 109 7.07 11.85 -0.03
CA ALA A 109 6.21 12.63 0.86
C ALA A 109 6.62 14.11 0.85
N SER A 110 5.89 14.95 1.57
CA SER A 110 6.07 16.42 1.52
C SER A 110 7.48 16.91 1.90
N TRP A 111 8.27 16.13 2.64
CA TRP A 111 9.65 16.49 2.98
C TRP A 111 10.65 16.31 1.82
N ASN A 112 10.31 15.56 0.78
CA ASN A 112 11.22 15.25 -0.34
C ASN A 112 10.55 15.26 -1.73
N ASN A 113 9.34 15.83 -1.84
CA ASN A 113 8.55 15.84 -3.07
C ASN A 113 9.18 16.61 -4.25
N GLU A 114 10.28 17.34 -4.02
CA GLU A 114 11.09 18.03 -5.03
C GLU A 114 12.37 17.25 -5.42
N SER A 115 12.61 16.07 -4.83
CA SER A 115 13.81 15.28 -5.07
C SER A 115 13.63 14.30 -6.24
N SER A 116 14.60 14.23 -7.15
CA SER A 116 14.55 13.31 -8.30
C SER A 116 14.51 11.84 -7.90
N TYR A 117 15.22 11.44 -6.85
CA TYR A 117 15.15 10.06 -6.34
C TYR A 117 13.74 9.70 -5.83
N ALA A 118 13.04 10.65 -5.20
CA ALA A 118 11.70 10.44 -4.67
C ALA A 118 10.69 10.27 -5.82
N MET A 119 10.85 11.05 -6.89
CA MET A 119 10.06 10.91 -8.11
C MET A 119 10.25 9.54 -8.78
N ALA A 120 11.50 9.07 -8.89
CA ALA A 120 11.78 7.74 -9.43
C ALA A 120 11.14 6.62 -8.59
N VAL A 121 11.20 6.72 -7.25
CA VAL A 121 10.52 5.78 -6.35
C VAL A 121 9.01 5.85 -6.47
N LEU A 122 8.43 7.05 -6.59
CA LEU A 122 7.00 7.25 -6.78
C LEU A 122 6.51 6.60 -8.07
N SER A 123 7.23 6.71 -9.18
CA SER A 123 6.87 6.04 -10.44
C SER A 123 6.88 4.51 -10.31
N ILE A 124 7.84 3.94 -9.57
CA ILE A 124 7.87 2.49 -9.31
C ILE A 124 6.66 2.08 -8.48
N HIS A 125 6.38 2.82 -7.40
CA HIS A 125 5.22 2.56 -6.53
C HIS A 125 3.91 2.68 -7.31
N ALA A 126 3.76 3.73 -8.13
CA ALA A 126 2.60 3.93 -8.99
C ALA A 126 2.41 2.77 -9.97
N ALA A 127 3.46 2.29 -10.63
CA ALA A 127 3.38 1.11 -11.50
C ALA A 127 2.89 -0.14 -10.75
N ASP A 128 3.43 -0.36 -9.54
CA ASP A 128 3.10 -1.49 -8.68
C ASP A 128 1.61 -1.49 -8.22
N VAL A 129 1.07 -0.30 -7.88
CA VAL A 129 -0.33 -0.15 -7.44
C VAL A 129 -1.33 0.16 -8.57
N GLY A 130 -0.86 0.29 -9.81
CA GLY A 130 -1.70 0.40 -11.01
C GLY A 130 -1.98 1.81 -11.52
N LYS A 131 -1.17 2.82 -11.14
CA LYS A 131 -1.22 4.21 -11.65
C LYS A 131 -2.63 4.83 -11.55
N GLY A 132 -3.33 4.58 -10.45
CA GLY A 132 -4.69 5.10 -10.23
C GLY A 132 -5.82 4.33 -10.95
N LEU A 133 -5.49 3.30 -11.72
CA LEU A 133 -6.46 2.42 -12.36
C LEU A 133 -6.81 1.25 -11.44
N ALA A 134 -8.05 1.23 -10.94
CA ALA A 134 -8.58 0.12 -10.15
C ALA A 134 -8.39 -1.22 -10.88
N GLY A 135 -7.81 -2.20 -10.19
CA GLY A 135 -7.56 -3.53 -10.75
C GLY A 135 -6.29 -3.68 -11.59
N ALA A 136 -5.61 -2.58 -11.96
CA ALA A 136 -4.41 -2.65 -12.81
C ALA A 136 -3.11 -2.99 -12.05
N GLY A 137 -3.08 -2.78 -10.73
CA GLY A 137 -1.94 -3.07 -9.88
C GLY A 137 -1.68 -4.57 -9.65
N ARG A 138 -0.55 -4.89 -9.02
CA ARG A 138 -0.17 -6.30 -8.76
C ARG A 138 -1.10 -7.00 -7.78
N LEU A 139 -1.55 -6.32 -6.72
CA LEU A 139 -2.40 -6.92 -5.69
C LEU A 139 -3.74 -7.43 -6.23
N PRO A 140 -4.55 -6.62 -6.96
CA PRO A 140 -5.79 -7.12 -7.56
C PRO A 140 -5.58 -8.28 -8.54
N ARG A 141 -4.55 -8.21 -9.39
CA ARG A 141 -4.23 -9.27 -10.35
C ARG A 141 -3.75 -10.55 -9.67
N TYR A 142 -3.05 -10.45 -8.54
CA TYR A 142 -2.71 -11.62 -7.75
C TYR A 142 -3.91 -12.21 -7.03
N ALA A 143 -4.88 -11.39 -6.59
CA ALA A 143 -6.15 -11.87 -6.06
C ALA A 143 -6.95 -12.65 -7.11
N GLU A 144 -6.88 -12.26 -8.39
CA GLU A 144 -7.42 -13.05 -9.51
C GLU A 144 -6.68 -14.39 -9.66
N LEU A 145 -5.35 -14.37 -9.60
CA LEU A 145 -4.54 -15.58 -9.69
C LEU A 145 -4.76 -16.54 -8.52
N LEU A 146 -4.95 -16.02 -7.30
CA LEU A 146 -5.33 -16.82 -6.13
C LEU A 146 -6.71 -17.45 -6.31
N ARG A 147 -7.67 -16.77 -6.96
CA ARG A 147 -8.97 -17.35 -7.30
C ARG A 147 -8.91 -18.40 -8.39
N GLU A 148 -8.00 -18.22 -9.35
CA GLU A 148 -7.80 -19.16 -10.44
C GLU A 148 -7.12 -20.45 -9.96
N LEU A 149 -6.11 -20.32 -9.09
CA LEU A 149 -5.23 -21.41 -8.69
C LEU A 149 -5.51 -21.97 -7.28
N GLY A 150 -6.17 -21.23 -6.40
CA GLY A 150 -6.38 -21.60 -5.00
C GLY A 150 -7.80 -22.12 -4.71
N PRO A 151 -7.98 -22.96 -3.66
CA PRO A 151 -9.29 -23.45 -3.27
C PRO A 151 -10.21 -22.31 -2.79
N SER A 152 -11.48 -22.34 -3.18
CA SER A 152 -12.46 -21.25 -2.98
C SER A 152 -12.82 -20.92 -1.53
N GLU A 153 -12.29 -21.63 -0.54
CA GLU A 153 -12.83 -21.65 0.82
C GLU A 153 -12.06 -20.78 1.82
N ASN A 154 -10.78 -20.46 1.58
CA ASN A 154 -9.99 -19.54 2.42
C ASN A 154 -9.01 -18.72 1.54
N GLY A 155 -8.99 -17.39 1.67
CA GLY A 155 -7.89 -16.57 1.15
C GLY A 155 -7.97 -16.12 -0.31
N ILE A 156 -9.12 -15.60 -0.75
CA ILE A 156 -9.24 -14.90 -2.05
C ILE A 156 -8.55 -13.53 -2.02
N ASP A 157 -8.45 -12.94 -0.83
CA ASP A 157 -7.85 -11.62 -0.63
C ASP A 157 -6.40 -11.77 -0.15
N PRO A 158 -5.38 -11.35 -0.95
CA PRO A 158 -3.99 -11.33 -0.52
C PRO A 158 -3.77 -10.61 0.81
N LEU A 159 -4.57 -9.58 1.13
CA LEU A 159 -4.44 -8.82 2.37
C LEU A 159 -4.96 -9.59 3.60
N ARG A 160 -5.67 -10.70 3.41
CA ARG A 160 -6.13 -11.59 4.50
C ARG A 160 -5.37 -12.91 4.55
N ILE A 161 -4.32 -13.08 3.74
CA ILE A 161 -3.56 -14.33 3.66
C ILE A 161 -2.94 -14.72 5.01
N GLY A 162 -2.69 -13.76 5.90
CA GLY A 162 -2.19 -14.02 7.24
C GLY A 162 -3.15 -14.81 8.15
N GLU A 163 -4.42 -14.96 7.77
CA GLU A 163 -5.41 -15.79 8.47
C GLU A 163 -5.30 -17.28 8.10
N ASP A 164 -4.60 -17.62 7.00
CA ASP A 164 -4.48 -18.98 6.49
C ASP A 164 -3.49 -19.82 7.28
N GLU A 165 -3.95 -20.51 8.33
CA GLU A 165 -3.10 -21.33 9.22
C GLU A 165 -2.34 -22.45 8.51
N SER A 166 -2.66 -22.73 7.24
CA SER A 166 -1.96 -23.77 6.49
C SER A 166 -0.63 -23.33 5.88
N LEU A 167 -0.35 -22.04 5.86
CA LEU A 167 0.90 -21.48 5.37
C LEU A 167 2.07 -21.73 6.31
N CYS A 168 3.26 -21.82 5.72
CA CYS A 168 4.50 -21.92 6.48
C CYS A 168 4.74 -20.62 7.28
N PRO A 169 5.13 -20.69 8.56
CA PRO A 169 5.47 -19.49 9.33
C PRO A 169 6.54 -18.63 8.66
N GLY A 170 7.55 -19.25 8.03
CA GLY A 170 8.63 -18.54 7.37
C GLY A 170 8.24 -17.79 6.09
N ALA A 171 7.07 -18.08 5.49
CA ALA A 171 6.56 -17.35 4.33
C ALA A 171 6.42 -15.84 4.60
N PHE A 172 6.27 -15.47 5.88
CA PHE A 172 6.09 -14.10 6.32
C PHE A 172 7.39 -13.37 6.66
N ASN A 173 8.55 -14.03 6.74
CA ASN A 173 9.81 -13.43 7.23
C ASN A 173 10.21 -12.18 6.44
N LEU A 174 10.39 -12.33 5.12
CA LEU A 174 10.72 -11.22 4.23
C LEU A 174 9.58 -10.21 4.17
N ALA A 175 8.35 -10.68 3.98
CA ALA A 175 7.17 -9.84 3.81
C ALA A 175 6.92 -8.89 4.99
N ALA A 176 7.02 -9.40 6.22
CA ALA A 176 6.82 -8.64 7.43
C ALA A 176 7.90 -7.56 7.60
N MET A 177 9.16 -7.86 7.26
CA MET A 177 10.22 -6.86 7.32
C MET A 177 10.02 -5.76 6.27
N LEU A 178 9.59 -6.09 5.04
CA LEU A 178 9.29 -5.09 4.02
C LEU A 178 8.18 -4.13 4.47
N LEU A 179 7.12 -4.65 5.09
CA LEU A 179 6.05 -3.85 5.71
C LEU A 179 6.60 -2.92 6.80
N VAL A 180 7.38 -3.46 7.73
CA VAL A 180 7.97 -2.68 8.82
C VAL A 180 8.86 -1.57 8.26
N MET A 181 9.75 -1.88 7.31
CA MET A 181 10.61 -0.88 6.65
C MET A 181 9.79 0.23 5.98
N GLY A 182 8.67 -0.12 5.33
CA GLY A 182 7.75 0.85 4.72
C GLY A 182 7.11 1.84 5.71
N HIS A 183 7.19 1.61 7.03
CA HIS A 183 6.76 2.57 8.06
C HIS A 183 7.89 3.44 8.63
N PHE A 184 9.14 3.21 8.18
CA PHE A 184 10.32 4.01 8.50
C PHE A 184 11.03 4.50 7.21
N PRO A 185 10.32 5.22 6.32
CA PRO A 185 10.85 5.64 5.03
C PRO A 185 12.01 6.63 5.11
N GLU A 186 12.16 7.36 6.21
CA GLU A 186 13.21 8.37 6.39
C GLU A 186 14.42 7.75 7.06
N SER A 187 14.21 7.04 8.16
CA SER A 187 15.26 6.42 8.94
C SER A 187 15.93 5.26 8.22
N LEU A 188 15.21 4.55 7.33
CA LEU A 188 15.73 3.40 6.58
C LEU A 188 15.84 3.66 5.08
N LEU A 189 15.77 4.92 4.63
CA LEU A 189 15.77 5.27 3.20
C LEU A 189 16.85 4.55 2.37
N PRO A 190 18.16 4.62 2.71
CA PRO A 190 19.18 3.93 1.92
C PRO A 190 18.98 2.41 1.88
N GLN A 191 18.59 1.79 3.00
CA GLN A 191 18.30 0.35 3.02
C GLN A 191 17.08 0.02 2.15
N ILE A 192 16.02 0.82 2.20
CA ILE A 192 14.82 0.66 1.36
C ILE A 192 15.19 0.75 -0.13
N LEU A 193 16.02 1.72 -0.52
CA LEU A 193 16.49 1.85 -1.90
C LEU A 193 17.29 0.62 -2.34
N GLY A 194 18.19 0.11 -1.49
CA GLY A 194 18.95 -1.11 -1.74
C GLY A 194 18.08 -2.36 -1.88
N VAL A 195 17.10 -2.54 -0.98
CA VAL A 195 16.14 -3.65 -1.04
C VAL A 195 15.32 -3.58 -2.33
N ASN A 196 14.77 -2.40 -2.66
CA ASN A 196 13.99 -2.21 -3.88
C ASN A 196 14.84 -2.52 -5.12
N LEU A 197 16.07 -2.00 -5.18
CA LEU A 197 16.97 -2.25 -6.30
C LEU A 197 17.21 -3.75 -6.52
N TYR A 198 17.45 -4.51 -5.44
CA TYR A 198 17.59 -5.97 -5.56
C TYR A 198 16.32 -6.63 -6.12
N LEU A 199 15.14 -6.26 -5.60
CA LEU A 199 13.87 -6.82 -6.09
C LEU A 199 13.66 -6.55 -7.58
N ARG A 200 14.03 -5.35 -8.07
CA ARG A 200 13.95 -5.02 -9.51
C ARG A 200 15.03 -5.71 -10.34
N HIS A 201 16.25 -5.86 -9.84
CA HIS A 201 17.30 -6.62 -10.51
C HIS A 201 16.96 -8.11 -10.63
N ALA A 202 16.37 -8.69 -9.58
CA ALA A 202 15.98 -10.09 -9.55
C ALA A 202 14.80 -10.38 -10.49
N GLY A 203 13.88 -9.43 -10.67
CA GLY A 203 12.77 -9.51 -11.61
C GLY A 203 11.83 -10.69 -11.32
N LEU A 204 11.59 -11.53 -12.33
CA LEU A 204 10.79 -12.74 -12.17
C LEU A 204 11.51 -13.80 -11.34
N LEU A 205 11.20 -13.85 -10.04
CA LEU A 205 11.70 -14.88 -9.13
C LEU A 205 11.25 -16.28 -9.57
N PRO A 206 12.06 -17.34 -9.38
CA PRO A 206 11.70 -18.62 -9.98
C PRO A 206 10.51 -19.31 -9.29
N MET A 207 10.21 -18.98 -8.02
CA MET A 207 8.93 -19.35 -7.40
C MET A 207 7.72 -18.70 -8.12
N PHE A 208 7.83 -17.44 -8.56
CA PHE A 208 6.80 -16.77 -9.33
C PHE A 208 6.72 -17.29 -10.77
N ALA A 209 7.86 -17.62 -11.39
CA ALA A 209 7.88 -18.27 -12.70
C ALA A 209 7.17 -19.63 -12.66
N PHE A 210 7.34 -20.41 -11.58
CA PHE A 210 6.63 -21.67 -11.37
C PHE A 210 5.11 -21.49 -11.25
N ILE A 211 4.68 -20.47 -10.51
CA ILE A 211 3.26 -20.12 -10.34
C ILE A 211 2.68 -19.66 -11.67
N ALA A 212 3.35 -18.74 -12.37
CA ALA A 212 2.87 -18.17 -13.61
C ALA A 212 2.68 -19.25 -14.69
N GLN A 213 3.69 -20.11 -14.89
CA GLN A 213 3.90 -20.82 -16.17
C GLN A 213 3.84 -19.83 -17.36
N PRO A 214 4.03 -20.22 -18.63
CA PRO A 214 3.83 -19.28 -19.74
C PRO A 214 2.37 -18.81 -19.77
N SER A 215 2.09 -17.69 -19.11
CA SER A 215 0.76 -17.12 -18.93
C SER A 215 0.85 -15.59 -18.82
N PRO A 216 -0.29 -14.88 -18.97
CA PRO A 216 -0.35 -13.44 -18.74
C PRO A 216 0.11 -13.04 -17.33
N ALA A 217 0.09 -13.95 -16.35
CA ALA A 217 0.52 -13.65 -14.99
C ALA A 217 2.00 -13.27 -14.86
N THR A 218 2.82 -13.68 -15.83
CA THR A 218 4.25 -13.34 -15.86
C THR A 218 4.49 -11.83 -15.83
N SER A 219 3.63 -11.02 -16.48
CA SER A 219 3.83 -9.57 -16.57
C SER A 219 3.72 -8.86 -15.22
N PHE A 220 2.77 -9.26 -14.37
CA PHE A 220 2.57 -8.64 -13.06
C PHE A 220 3.34 -9.33 -11.92
N LEU A 221 3.87 -10.53 -12.16
CA LEU A 221 4.73 -11.24 -11.21
C LEU A 221 6.22 -10.92 -11.39
N ASP A 222 6.64 -10.45 -12.56
CA ASP A 222 7.98 -9.91 -12.77
C ASP A 222 8.10 -8.53 -12.10
N LEU A 223 8.83 -8.46 -10.98
CA LEU A 223 9.00 -7.23 -10.21
C LEU A 223 9.82 -6.17 -10.97
N ARG A 224 10.55 -6.54 -12.03
CA ARG A 224 11.31 -5.62 -12.88
C ARG A 224 10.41 -4.86 -13.87
N ARG A 225 9.23 -5.40 -14.18
CA ARG A 225 8.36 -4.86 -15.23
C ARG A 225 7.18 -4.12 -14.64
N ASP A 226 6.77 -3.04 -15.29
CA ASP A 226 5.47 -2.44 -15.03
C ASP A 226 4.36 -3.44 -15.42
N PRO A 227 3.42 -3.76 -14.50
CA PRO A 227 2.33 -4.69 -14.79
C PRO A 227 1.49 -4.32 -16.01
N SER A 228 1.32 -3.03 -16.30
CA SER A 228 0.48 -2.51 -17.39
C SER A 228 1.29 -2.12 -18.62
N GLU A 229 2.59 -1.85 -18.48
CA GLU A 229 3.50 -1.48 -19.57
C GLU A 229 4.77 -2.34 -19.55
N PRO A 230 4.74 -3.60 -20.04
CA PRO A 230 5.85 -4.55 -19.85
C PRO A 230 7.21 -4.13 -20.43
N ASN A 231 7.24 -3.12 -21.33
CA ASN A 231 8.47 -2.55 -21.87
C ASN A 231 9.16 -1.57 -20.91
N CYS A 232 8.44 -1.06 -19.91
CA CYS A 232 8.99 -0.22 -18.86
C CYS A 232 9.83 -1.07 -17.90
N ASP A 233 11.11 -0.70 -17.76
CA ASP A 233 12.08 -1.38 -16.89
C ASP A 233 12.23 -0.62 -15.58
N LEU A 234 11.56 -1.11 -14.54
CA LEU A 234 11.58 -0.51 -13.21
C LEU A 234 12.96 -0.60 -12.53
N ALA A 235 13.86 -1.46 -13.01
CA ALA A 235 15.24 -1.50 -12.50
C ALA A 235 16.02 -0.23 -12.85
N VAL A 236 15.73 0.40 -14.01
CA VAL A 236 16.36 1.66 -14.41
C VAL A 236 15.95 2.79 -13.46
N LEU A 237 14.67 2.86 -13.11
CA LEU A 237 14.16 3.82 -12.13
C LEU A 237 14.75 3.56 -10.74
N ALA A 238 14.87 2.30 -10.33
CA ALA A 238 15.47 1.95 -9.03
C ALA A 238 16.95 2.34 -8.97
N GLY A 239 17.70 2.13 -10.05
CA GLY A 239 19.10 2.56 -10.16
C GLY A 239 19.24 4.08 -10.15
N THR A 240 18.35 4.79 -10.85
CA THR A 240 18.29 6.26 -10.84
C THR A 240 18.06 6.79 -9.43
N ALA A 241 17.10 6.21 -8.70
CA ALA A 241 16.82 6.60 -7.31
C ALA A 241 18.04 6.41 -6.40
N VAL A 242 18.78 5.31 -6.53
CA VAL A 242 20.01 5.06 -5.76
C VAL A 242 21.09 6.09 -6.10
N CYS A 243 21.40 6.29 -7.39
CA CYS A 243 22.44 7.23 -7.82
C CYS A 243 22.12 8.67 -7.39
N ASP A 244 20.89 9.12 -7.60
CA ASP A 244 20.46 10.49 -7.29
C ASP A 244 20.46 10.75 -5.78
N TYR A 245 20.03 9.77 -4.97
CA TYR A 245 20.10 9.87 -3.52
C TYR A 245 21.55 9.93 -3.03
N LEU A 246 22.41 9.01 -3.50
CA LEU A 246 23.81 8.96 -3.09
C LEU A 246 24.61 10.18 -3.55
N ALA A 247 24.24 10.83 -4.66
CA ALA A 247 24.87 12.08 -5.10
C ALA A 247 24.80 13.20 -4.04
N GLN A 248 23.79 13.15 -3.17
CA GLN A 248 23.55 14.15 -2.12
C GLN A 248 23.84 13.61 -0.71
N ALA A 249 24.06 12.30 -0.56
CA ALA A 249 24.25 11.65 0.73
C ALA A 249 25.73 11.43 1.09
N ASP A 250 25.98 11.25 2.39
CA ASP A 250 27.31 10.93 2.91
C ASP A 250 27.75 9.49 2.58
N ALA A 251 29.00 9.16 2.91
CA ALA A 251 29.58 7.85 2.61
C ALA A 251 28.89 6.68 3.36
N SER A 252 28.23 6.93 4.49
CA SER A 252 27.52 5.89 5.25
C SER A 252 26.25 5.41 4.54
N ALA A 253 25.64 6.29 3.73
CA ALA A 253 24.46 5.96 2.93
C ALA A 253 24.74 4.86 1.90
N GLU A 254 25.92 4.86 1.28
CA GLU A 254 26.32 3.85 0.30
C GLU A 254 26.44 2.46 0.95
N GLN A 255 27.02 2.39 2.15
CA GLN A 255 27.08 1.15 2.92
C GLN A 255 25.68 0.66 3.29
N ALA A 256 24.76 1.57 3.62
CA ALA A 256 23.38 1.23 3.94
C ALA A 256 22.58 0.75 2.70
N VAL A 257 22.82 1.28 1.50
CA VAL A 257 22.27 0.74 0.25
C VAL A 257 22.77 -0.69 0.02
N ALA A 258 24.08 -0.91 0.14
CA ALA A 258 24.68 -2.23 0.00
C ALA A 258 24.10 -3.24 1.01
N GLN A 259 23.89 -2.80 2.25
CA GLN A 259 23.26 -3.58 3.32
C GLN A 259 21.83 -4.00 2.94
N GLY A 260 20.99 -3.08 2.49
CA GLY A 260 19.62 -3.37 2.08
C GLY A 260 19.58 -4.36 0.91
N TYR A 261 20.42 -4.16 -0.10
CA TYR A 261 20.52 -5.04 -1.26
C TYR A 261 20.95 -6.46 -0.86
N ALA A 262 22.01 -6.57 -0.06
CA ALA A 262 22.53 -7.85 0.43
C ALA A 262 21.51 -8.61 1.29
N TRP A 263 20.78 -7.90 2.15
CA TRP A 263 19.76 -8.50 3.01
C TRP A 263 18.57 -9.01 2.17
N ALA A 264 18.07 -8.22 1.23
CA ALA A 264 16.99 -8.65 0.32
C ALA A 264 17.39 -9.89 -0.49
N ARG A 265 18.64 -9.92 -0.96
CA ARG A 265 19.22 -11.08 -1.64
C ARG A 265 19.19 -12.34 -0.80
N TRP A 266 19.70 -12.26 0.41
CA TRP A 266 19.71 -13.38 1.34
C TRP A 266 18.30 -13.90 1.64
N GLN A 267 17.36 -13.01 1.91
CA GLN A 267 15.99 -13.39 2.27
C GLN A 267 15.21 -13.97 1.09
N VAL A 268 15.36 -13.40 -0.12
CA VAL A 268 14.76 -13.98 -1.33
C VAL A 268 15.33 -15.36 -1.65
N GLU A 269 16.66 -15.54 -1.55
CA GLU A 269 17.29 -16.85 -1.76
C GLU A 269 16.86 -17.90 -0.74
N THR A 270 16.68 -17.49 0.51
CA THR A 270 16.19 -18.34 1.59
C THR A 270 14.74 -18.74 1.37
N ALA A 271 13.85 -17.78 1.10
CA ALA A 271 12.44 -18.01 0.79
C ALA A 271 12.25 -18.93 -0.41
N HIS A 272 13.04 -18.69 -1.47
CA HIS A 272 13.04 -19.47 -2.69
C HIS A 272 13.41 -20.94 -2.46
N SER A 273 14.47 -21.19 -1.71
CA SER A 273 14.94 -22.55 -1.42
C SER A 273 13.96 -23.27 -0.49
N ALA A 274 13.47 -22.59 0.54
CA ALA A 274 12.53 -23.14 1.51
C ALA A 274 11.19 -23.52 0.86
N LEU A 275 10.64 -22.67 -0.02
CA LEU A 275 9.41 -23.00 -0.74
C LEU A 275 9.61 -24.20 -1.66
N LEU A 276 10.75 -24.32 -2.34
CA LEU A 276 11.04 -25.51 -3.15
C LEU A 276 11.01 -26.78 -2.31
N GLU A 277 11.67 -26.79 -1.15
CA GLU A 277 11.67 -27.94 -0.24
C GLU A 277 10.25 -28.29 0.24
N VAL A 278 9.43 -27.27 0.56
CA VAL A 278 8.01 -27.47 0.90
C VAL A 278 7.26 -28.14 -0.24
N LEU A 279 7.44 -27.67 -1.48
CA LEU A 279 6.80 -28.24 -2.66
C LEU A 279 7.29 -29.66 -2.96
N GLU A 280 8.58 -29.94 -2.79
CA GLU A 280 9.12 -31.29 -2.95
C GLU A 280 8.56 -32.27 -1.91
N ARG A 281 8.31 -31.81 -0.68
CA ARG A 281 7.63 -32.61 0.34
C ARG A 281 6.17 -32.90 -0.03
N TRP A 282 5.49 -31.96 -0.67
CA TRP A 282 4.12 -32.11 -1.18
C TRP A 282 3.99 -33.09 -2.36
N LEU A 283 5.12 -33.56 -2.91
CA LEU A 283 5.10 -34.69 -3.85
C LEU A 283 4.76 -36.01 -3.17
N ASP A 284 4.98 -36.15 -1.86
CA ASP A 284 4.41 -37.29 -1.15
C ASP A 284 2.88 -37.08 -1.06
N PRO A 285 2.04 -37.92 -1.71
CA PRO A 285 0.59 -37.73 -1.67
C PRO A 285 0.02 -37.76 -0.25
N ARG A 286 0.70 -38.42 0.69
CA ARG A 286 0.32 -38.47 2.10
C ARG A 286 0.48 -37.12 2.78
N GLU A 287 1.48 -36.33 2.39
CA GLU A 287 1.70 -34.99 2.95
C GLU A 287 0.64 -34.00 2.47
N ALA A 288 0.32 -34.03 1.16
CA ALA A 288 -0.78 -33.22 0.64
C ALA A 288 -2.13 -33.59 1.30
N ALA A 289 -2.41 -34.90 1.47
CA ALA A 289 -3.61 -35.36 2.17
C ALA A 289 -3.60 -34.99 3.67
N ARG A 290 -2.43 -35.00 4.31
CA ARG A 290 -2.25 -34.56 5.70
C ARG A 290 -2.70 -33.11 5.86
N ASP A 291 -2.35 -32.23 4.92
CA ASP A 291 -2.80 -30.83 4.94
C ASP A 291 -4.32 -30.70 4.83
N VAL A 292 -4.95 -31.45 3.90
CA VAL A 292 -6.41 -31.49 3.74
C VAL A 292 -7.09 -31.90 5.05
N ILE A 293 -6.63 -32.99 5.67
CA ILE A 293 -7.19 -33.47 6.93
C ILE A 293 -7.00 -32.44 8.04
N ARG A 294 -5.79 -31.88 8.18
CA ARG A 294 -5.50 -30.86 9.20
C ARG A 294 -6.46 -29.67 9.10
N ARG A 295 -6.70 -29.17 7.88
CA ARG A 295 -7.62 -28.05 7.63
C ARG A 295 -9.08 -28.36 7.95
N ARG A 296 -9.54 -29.60 7.74
CA ARG A 296 -10.95 -29.99 7.94
C ARG A 296 -11.26 -30.53 9.33
N ARG A 297 -10.23 -30.88 10.08
CA ARG A 297 -10.34 -31.56 11.37
C ARG A 297 -11.18 -30.78 12.39
N PRO A 298 -11.00 -29.46 12.61
CA PRO A 298 -11.74 -28.72 13.65
C PRO A 298 -13.26 -28.78 13.45
N GLU A 299 -13.73 -28.59 12.22
CA GLU A 299 -15.14 -28.67 11.86
C GLU A 299 -15.63 -30.12 11.86
N ALA A 300 -14.87 -31.04 11.26
CA ALA A 300 -15.24 -32.45 11.19
C ALA A 300 -15.44 -33.07 12.58
N CYS A 301 -14.68 -32.64 13.58
CA CYS A 301 -14.81 -33.10 14.97
C CYS A 301 -16.23 -32.91 15.54
N GLN A 302 -17.02 -31.97 15.00
CA GLN A 302 -18.38 -31.69 15.46
C GLN A 302 -19.44 -32.65 14.91
N TYR A 303 -19.13 -33.44 13.87
CA TYR A 303 -20.14 -34.23 13.13
C TYR A 303 -19.96 -35.76 13.21
N HIS A 304 -18.85 -36.25 13.78
CA HIS A 304 -18.46 -37.67 13.69
C HIS A 304 -18.54 -38.45 15.02
N ASP A 305 -19.55 -38.19 15.87
CA ASP A 305 -19.72 -38.84 17.18
C ASP A 305 -19.80 -40.38 17.11
N SER A 306 -20.59 -40.91 16.18
CA SER A 306 -20.85 -42.35 16.05
C SER A 306 -20.01 -43.02 14.95
N THR A 307 -19.16 -42.27 14.26
CA THR A 307 -18.40 -42.79 13.11
C THR A 307 -17.17 -43.56 13.60
N ARG A 308 -16.91 -44.72 13.01
CA ARG A 308 -15.73 -45.54 13.29
C ARG A 308 -14.93 -45.81 12.01
N LEU A 309 -13.61 -45.72 12.10
CA LEU A 309 -12.67 -46.07 11.03
C LEU A 309 -11.87 -47.29 11.47
N ALA A 310 -11.97 -48.40 10.71
CA ALA A 310 -11.38 -49.68 11.08
C ALA A 310 -11.68 -50.14 12.53
N GLY A 311 -12.91 -49.88 13.01
CA GLY A 311 -13.34 -50.21 14.38
C GLY A 311 -13.00 -49.16 15.44
N VAL A 312 -12.15 -48.17 15.14
CA VAL A 312 -11.72 -47.11 16.07
C VAL A 312 -12.63 -45.89 15.97
N PRO A 313 -13.10 -45.29 17.08
CA PRO A 313 -13.90 -44.06 17.06
C PRO A 313 -13.17 -42.89 16.37
N MET A 314 -13.85 -42.21 15.45
CA MET A 314 -13.24 -41.13 14.64
C MET A 314 -13.06 -39.82 15.42
N LYS A 315 -14.03 -39.42 16.24
CA LYS A 315 -14.01 -38.13 16.95
C LYS A 315 -12.77 -37.92 17.83
N PRO A 316 -12.32 -38.88 18.65
CA PRO A 316 -11.07 -38.72 19.42
C PRO A 316 -9.85 -38.47 18.54
N MET A 317 -9.74 -39.12 17.38
CA MET A 317 -8.64 -38.90 16.42
C MET A 317 -8.72 -37.51 15.78
N LEU A 318 -9.93 -36.99 15.55
CA LEU A 318 -10.14 -35.63 15.08
C LEU A 318 -9.89 -34.58 16.18
N GLN A 319 -9.84 -34.95 17.46
CA GLN A 319 -9.49 -34.01 18.53
C GLN A 319 -7.98 -33.84 18.65
N THR A 320 -7.21 -34.86 18.29
CA THR A 320 -5.74 -34.83 18.25
C THR A 320 -5.23 -34.21 16.94
N ASP A 321 -4.11 -33.50 16.98
CA ASP A 321 -3.45 -32.96 15.77
C ASP A 321 -2.55 -33.99 15.07
N ASP A 322 -3.07 -35.21 14.88
CA ASP A 322 -2.39 -36.32 14.21
C ASP A 322 -3.16 -36.74 12.95
N ALA A 323 -3.01 -35.93 11.90
CA ALA A 323 -3.66 -36.16 10.62
C ALA A 323 -3.17 -37.45 9.92
N LEU A 324 -1.93 -37.88 10.16
CA LEU A 324 -1.40 -39.13 9.58
C LEU A 324 -2.08 -40.35 10.20
N LEU A 325 -2.26 -40.36 11.52
CA LEU A 325 -3.00 -41.42 12.21
C LEU A 325 -4.42 -41.57 11.67
N LEU A 326 -5.12 -40.46 11.42
CA LEU A 326 -6.45 -40.48 10.82
C LEU A 326 -6.43 -41.07 9.40
N LEU A 327 -5.47 -40.64 8.57
CA LEU A 327 -5.31 -41.15 7.21
C LEU A 327 -5.04 -42.65 7.20
N ASP A 328 -4.20 -43.16 8.11
CA ASP A 328 -3.92 -44.59 8.22
C ASP A 328 -5.17 -45.41 8.57
N HIS A 329 -5.99 -44.93 9.51
CA HIS A 329 -7.26 -45.58 9.83
C HIS A 329 -8.28 -45.46 8.69
N LEU A 330 -8.28 -44.34 7.97
CA LEU A 330 -9.15 -44.13 6.82
C LEU A 330 -8.80 -45.08 5.67
N ALA A 331 -7.50 -45.25 5.38
CA ALA A 331 -6.99 -46.18 4.36
C ALA A 331 -7.41 -47.64 4.62
N ASN A 332 -7.45 -48.04 5.90
CA ASN A 332 -7.85 -49.40 6.33
C ASN A 332 -9.37 -49.55 6.58
N SER A 333 -10.17 -48.51 6.28
CA SER A 333 -11.62 -48.51 6.51
C SER A 333 -12.41 -49.03 5.31
N ALA A 334 -13.71 -49.27 5.50
CA ALA A 334 -14.61 -49.61 4.41
C ALA A 334 -14.80 -48.48 3.38
N TYR A 335 -14.39 -47.25 3.69
CA TYR A 335 -14.58 -46.06 2.84
C TYR A 335 -13.50 -45.88 1.77
N VAL A 336 -12.38 -46.61 1.87
CA VAL A 336 -11.28 -46.56 0.91
C VAL A 336 -11.11 -47.93 0.24
N ARG A 337 -10.81 -47.92 -1.05
CA ARG A 337 -10.33 -49.07 -1.83
C ARG A 337 -8.90 -48.75 -2.22
N PRO A 338 -7.88 -49.33 -1.53
CA PRO A 338 -6.49 -49.05 -1.81
C PRO A 338 -6.15 -49.17 -3.30
N GLY A 339 -5.51 -48.14 -3.87
CA GLY A 339 -5.13 -48.10 -5.29
C GLY A 339 -6.26 -47.74 -6.26
N ASP A 340 -7.51 -47.66 -5.81
CA ASP A 340 -8.67 -47.40 -6.68
C ASP A 340 -9.56 -46.25 -6.13
N PRO A 341 -9.25 -44.99 -6.52
CA PRO A 341 -10.04 -43.83 -6.13
C PRO A 341 -11.50 -43.91 -6.61
N HIS A 342 -11.75 -44.42 -7.82
CA HIS A 342 -13.09 -44.47 -8.40
C HIS A 342 -14.01 -45.45 -7.70
N ARG A 343 -13.46 -46.53 -7.11
CA ARG A 343 -14.24 -47.50 -6.32
C ARG A 343 -14.32 -47.16 -4.84
N SER A 344 -13.62 -46.14 -4.37
CA SER A 344 -13.60 -45.74 -2.96
C SER A 344 -14.88 -44.99 -2.55
N PRO A 345 -15.70 -45.52 -1.61
CA PRO A 345 -16.93 -44.87 -1.15
C PRO A 345 -16.77 -43.43 -0.64
N LEU A 346 -15.58 -43.08 -0.12
CA LEU A 346 -15.25 -41.70 0.26
C LEU A 346 -15.48 -40.73 -0.91
N LEU A 347 -14.99 -41.07 -2.10
CA LEU A 347 -15.00 -40.19 -3.26
C LEU A 347 -16.24 -40.36 -4.14
N ASN A 348 -16.74 -41.59 -4.31
CA ASN A 348 -17.84 -41.87 -5.24
C ASN A 348 -19.24 -41.83 -4.60
N ALA A 349 -19.35 -41.87 -3.27
CA ALA A 349 -20.63 -41.92 -2.57
C ALA A 349 -20.78 -40.81 -1.52
N LEU A 350 -19.86 -40.72 -0.56
CA LEU A 350 -19.99 -39.80 0.58
C LEU A 350 -19.95 -38.32 0.16
N ILE A 351 -19.05 -37.95 -0.75
CA ILE A 351 -18.91 -36.56 -1.23
C ILE A 351 -19.70 -36.27 -2.51
N SER A 352 -20.45 -37.27 -3.01
CA SER A 352 -21.29 -37.12 -4.21
C SER A 352 -22.44 -36.11 -3.97
N PRO A 353 -23.14 -35.63 -5.02
CA PRO A 353 -24.28 -34.71 -4.88
C PRO A 353 -25.42 -35.20 -3.97
N ARG A 354 -25.53 -36.51 -3.75
CA ARG A 354 -26.53 -37.12 -2.85
C ARG A 354 -25.90 -37.65 -1.54
N GLY A 355 -24.61 -37.45 -1.36
CA GLY A 355 -23.83 -37.94 -0.24
C GLY A 355 -23.91 -37.03 0.98
N LYS A 356 -23.65 -37.59 2.16
CA LYS A 356 -23.72 -36.88 3.46
C LYS A 356 -22.58 -35.87 3.66
N MET A 357 -21.51 -35.96 2.85
CA MET A 357 -20.34 -35.08 2.88
C MET A 357 -20.23 -34.25 1.59
N PHE A 358 -21.36 -34.02 0.90
CA PHE A 358 -21.39 -33.20 -0.30
C PHE A 358 -20.84 -31.79 -0.01
N ARG A 359 -19.92 -31.31 -0.86
CA ARG A 359 -19.24 -30.00 -0.77
C ARG A 359 -18.38 -29.76 0.48
N ILE A 360 -17.99 -30.80 1.20
CA ILE A 360 -17.03 -30.66 2.31
C ILE A 360 -15.59 -30.47 1.83
N PHE A 361 -15.28 -30.97 0.64
CA PHE A 361 -13.97 -30.85 0.01
C PHE A 361 -14.07 -30.00 -1.25
N SER A 362 -13.09 -29.11 -1.44
CA SER A 362 -12.93 -28.37 -2.69
C SER A 362 -12.48 -29.32 -3.83
N PRO A 363 -12.58 -28.90 -5.10
CA PRO A 363 -12.05 -29.70 -6.22
C PRO A 363 -10.59 -30.12 -6.04
N ASP A 364 -9.74 -29.23 -5.53
CA ASP A 364 -8.31 -29.53 -5.27
C ASP A 364 -8.13 -30.53 -4.12
N ASP A 365 -8.92 -30.39 -3.05
CA ASP A 365 -8.92 -31.37 -1.95
C ASP A 365 -9.28 -32.77 -2.48
N VAL A 366 -10.23 -32.85 -3.42
CA VAL A 366 -10.63 -34.12 -4.06
C VAL A 366 -9.49 -34.68 -4.92
N LEU A 367 -8.80 -33.87 -5.71
CA LEU A 367 -7.62 -34.30 -6.48
C LEU A 367 -6.51 -34.83 -5.56
N ILE A 368 -6.25 -34.14 -4.44
CA ILE A 368 -5.29 -34.57 -3.41
C ILE A 368 -5.68 -35.93 -2.84
N LEU A 369 -6.95 -36.12 -2.46
CA LEU A 369 -7.45 -37.38 -1.91
C LEU A 369 -7.43 -38.51 -2.95
N GLN A 370 -7.72 -38.21 -4.23
CA GLN A 370 -7.60 -39.19 -5.32
C GLN A 370 -6.17 -39.68 -5.46
N ARG A 371 -5.21 -38.76 -5.52
CA ARG A 371 -3.77 -39.08 -5.60
C ARG A 371 -3.30 -39.89 -4.39
N TRP A 372 -3.78 -39.53 -3.19
CA TRP A 372 -3.47 -40.28 -1.97
C TRP A 372 -4.01 -41.73 -2.01
N ILE A 373 -5.26 -41.95 -2.44
CA ILE A 373 -5.84 -43.29 -2.54
C ILE A 373 -5.15 -44.13 -3.62
N ALA A 374 -4.84 -43.52 -4.77
CA ALA A 374 -4.17 -44.19 -5.89
C ALA A 374 -2.79 -44.75 -5.50
N GLY A 375 -2.07 -44.08 -4.58
CA GLY A 375 -0.78 -44.53 -4.09
C GLY A 375 -0.82 -45.63 -3.02
N LEU A 376 -2.00 -46.06 -2.54
CA LEU A 376 -2.11 -47.10 -1.53
C LEU A 376 -1.95 -48.52 -2.15
N PRO A 377 -1.24 -49.45 -1.47
CA PRO A 377 -0.48 -49.26 -0.23
C PRO A 377 0.92 -48.64 -0.48
N TYR A 378 1.37 -47.77 0.41
CA TYR A 378 2.72 -47.21 0.35
C TYR A 378 3.75 -48.17 0.95
N ALA A 379 4.87 -48.38 0.24
CA ALA A 379 5.93 -49.28 0.70
C ALA A 379 6.80 -48.69 1.82
N GLN A 380 6.91 -47.36 1.89
CA GLN A 380 7.73 -46.64 2.87
C GLN A 380 6.83 -45.99 3.92
N ALA A 381 7.34 -45.76 5.14
CA ALA A 381 6.63 -44.98 6.16
C ALA A 381 6.53 -43.49 5.73
N PRO A 382 5.49 -42.75 6.13
CA PRO A 382 5.45 -41.31 5.93
C PRO A 382 6.49 -40.62 6.81
N SER A 383 6.99 -39.47 6.34
CA SER A 383 7.82 -38.62 7.20
C SER A 383 6.95 -37.97 8.28
N PRO A 384 7.39 -37.99 9.56
CA PRO A 384 6.59 -37.46 10.66
C PRO A 384 6.52 -35.92 10.65
N GLU A 385 7.57 -35.24 10.19
CA GLU A 385 7.61 -33.77 10.13
C GLU A 385 6.76 -33.24 8.96
N PRO A 386 5.72 -32.42 9.24
CA PRO A 386 4.87 -31.83 8.21
C PRO A 386 5.63 -30.76 7.40
N ALA A 387 5.32 -30.68 6.12
CA ALA A 387 5.98 -29.78 5.18
C ALA A 387 5.90 -28.30 5.60
N HIS A 388 4.79 -27.87 6.22
CA HIS A 388 4.62 -26.49 6.65
C HIS A 388 5.57 -26.05 7.78
N LEU A 389 6.31 -26.99 8.39
CA LEU A 389 7.36 -26.70 9.38
C LEU A 389 8.76 -26.63 8.76
N HIS A 390 8.92 -26.94 7.47
CA HIS A 390 10.23 -26.87 6.80
C HIS A 390 10.66 -25.40 6.58
N TRP A 391 9.72 -24.52 6.28
CA TRP A 391 9.98 -23.08 6.17
C TRP A 391 9.59 -22.36 7.47
N LYS A 392 10.60 -22.15 8.33
CA LYS A 392 10.43 -21.66 9.70
C LYS A 392 10.49 -20.13 9.80
N ASP A 393 9.83 -19.59 10.81
CA ASP A 393 10.02 -18.21 11.25
C ASP A 393 11.48 -18.03 11.68
N ASP A 394 12.14 -16.95 11.24
CA ASP A 394 13.56 -16.71 11.52
C ASP A 394 13.80 -15.97 12.85
N GLY A 395 12.73 -15.53 13.52
CA GLY A 395 12.78 -14.84 14.81
C GLY A 395 13.42 -13.45 14.76
N LEU A 396 13.80 -12.93 13.57
CA LEU A 396 14.53 -11.66 13.47
C LEU A 396 13.71 -10.49 14.02
N LEU A 397 12.45 -10.37 13.58
CA LEU A 397 11.58 -9.27 14.03
C LEU A 397 11.26 -9.34 15.53
N GLN A 398 11.23 -10.54 16.12
CA GLN A 398 11.06 -10.70 17.56
C GLN A 398 12.23 -10.09 18.35
N ARG A 399 13.45 -10.17 17.79
CA ARG A 399 14.67 -9.61 18.40
C ARG A 399 14.73 -8.07 18.33
N ALA A 400 13.96 -7.44 17.44
CA ALA A 400 13.91 -5.98 17.27
C ALA A 400 12.68 -5.30 17.89
N LEU A 401 11.89 -6.03 18.67
CA LEU A 401 10.79 -5.43 19.43
C LEU A 401 11.37 -4.47 20.47
N CYS A 402 10.91 -3.23 20.47
CA CYS A 402 11.30 -2.24 21.47
C CYS A 402 10.91 -2.70 22.87
N VAL A 403 11.83 -2.55 23.83
CA VAL A 403 11.52 -2.66 25.26
C VAL A 403 11.17 -1.27 25.77
N ASP A 404 9.87 -1.07 25.99
CA ASP A 404 9.16 0.10 26.53
C ASP A 404 10.02 1.17 27.28
N GLU A 405 10.48 2.20 26.57
CA GLU A 405 10.91 3.48 27.18
C GLU A 405 9.84 4.55 26.91
N ARG A 406 8.76 4.52 27.68
CA ARG A 406 7.72 5.55 27.66
C ARG A 406 8.22 6.81 28.35
N GLY A 407 8.86 7.70 27.59
CA GLY A 407 9.01 9.09 27.99
C GLY A 407 7.68 9.82 27.88
N SER A 408 7.15 10.32 29.01
CA SER A 408 6.10 11.35 28.97
C SER A 408 6.69 12.62 28.36
N VAL A 409 6.33 12.94 27.13
CA VAL A 409 6.73 14.21 26.50
C VAL A 409 5.68 15.25 26.88
N LEU A 410 6.13 16.27 27.62
CA LEU A 410 5.30 17.44 27.94
C LEU A 410 4.82 18.10 26.65
N CYS A 411 3.51 18.25 26.50
CA CYS A 411 2.90 18.96 25.39
C CYS A 411 3.25 20.46 25.50
N THR A 412 4.28 20.89 24.77
CA THR A 412 4.58 22.31 24.60
C THR A 412 3.81 22.85 23.41
N THR A 413 3.23 24.05 23.55
CA THR A 413 2.56 24.72 22.42
C THR A 413 3.60 25.23 21.44
N VAL A 414 3.87 24.46 20.39
CA VAL A 414 4.80 24.81 19.31
C VAL A 414 4.13 25.78 18.31
N PRO A 415 4.79 26.85 17.81
CA PRO A 415 4.24 27.75 16.80
C PRO A 415 3.94 27.07 15.45
N PRO A 416 3.03 27.61 14.61
CA PRO A 416 2.64 27.00 13.33
C PRO A 416 3.80 26.65 12.39
N ARG A 417 4.76 27.57 12.19
CA ARG A 417 5.95 27.38 11.33
C ARG A 417 6.82 26.20 11.77
N GLN A 418 7.03 26.07 13.07
CA GLN A 418 7.83 24.99 13.63
C GLN A 418 7.08 23.64 13.53
N ARG A 419 5.75 23.63 13.72
CA ARG A 419 4.93 22.44 13.43
C ARG A 419 4.99 22.05 11.96
N TYR A 420 4.94 23.04 11.04
CA TYR A 420 4.94 22.78 9.61
C TYR A 420 6.21 22.04 9.20
N THR A 421 7.37 22.60 9.57
CA THR A 421 8.68 21.97 9.32
C THR A 421 8.69 20.52 9.82
N ARG A 422 8.12 20.27 11.01
CA ARG A 422 8.09 18.93 11.58
C ARG A 422 7.10 17.98 10.89
N TRP A 423 5.92 18.45 10.50
CA TRP A 423 4.83 17.63 9.95
C TRP A 423 4.98 17.33 8.45
N LEU A 424 5.94 17.95 7.76
CA LEU A 424 6.39 17.52 6.43
C LEU A 424 6.92 16.08 6.42
N HIS A 425 7.51 15.66 7.55
CA HIS A 425 8.08 14.33 7.75
C HIS A 425 7.00 13.29 8.07
N VAL A 426 7.25 12.04 7.69
CA VAL A 426 6.38 10.87 7.88
C VAL A 426 6.55 10.26 9.28
N GLU A 427 7.79 10.17 9.77
CA GLU A 427 8.12 9.53 11.03
C GLU A 427 7.92 10.51 12.20
N LEU A 428 6.69 10.54 12.76
CA LEU A 428 6.36 11.32 13.95
C LEU A 428 6.50 10.49 15.24
N THR A 429 6.84 11.17 16.32
CA THR A 429 6.74 10.61 17.68
C THR A 429 5.28 10.43 18.08
N PRO A 430 4.95 9.55 19.05
CA PRO A 430 3.58 9.37 19.51
C PRO A 430 2.90 10.67 20.00
N ALA A 431 3.66 11.58 20.60
CA ALA A 431 3.15 12.88 21.04
C ALA A 431 2.79 13.78 19.85
N GLU A 432 3.62 13.80 18.80
CA GLU A 432 3.37 14.55 17.57
C GLU A 432 2.17 13.98 16.80
N GLU A 433 2.03 12.65 16.72
CA GLU A 433 0.85 11.98 16.14
C GLU A 433 -0.45 12.33 16.89
N GLN A 434 -0.38 12.49 18.21
CA GLN A 434 -1.52 12.94 18.97
C GLN A 434 -1.86 14.42 18.65
N GLN A 435 -0.84 15.27 18.51
CA GLN A 435 -1.02 16.68 18.18
C GLN A 435 -1.64 16.89 16.78
N THR A 436 -1.22 16.12 15.77
CA THR A 436 -1.81 16.15 14.43
C THR A 436 -3.28 15.77 14.47
N ARG A 437 -3.66 14.68 15.17
CA ARG A 437 -5.06 14.29 15.36
C ARG A 437 -5.89 15.37 16.04
N ASP A 438 -5.36 15.96 17.11
CA ASP A 438 -6.05 17.03 17.85
C ASP A 438 -6.20 18.31 17.01
N TYR A 439 -5.26 18.58 16.10
CA TYR A 439 -5.37 19.67 15.13
C TYR A 439 -6.51 19.42 14.14
N VAL A 440 -6.56 18.23 13.53
CA VAL A 440 -7.62 17.83 12.60
C VAL A 440 -8.99 17.89 13.26
N ASN A 441 -9.14 17.30 14.45
CA ASN A 441 -10.42 17.29 15.16
C ASN A 441 -10.93 18.71 15.47
N ARG A 442 -10.04 19.61 15.94
CA ARG A 442 -10.40 21.02 16.19
C ARG A 442 -10.80 21.72 14.90
N TRP A 443 -10.09 21.49 13.80
CA TRP A 443 -10.42 22.07 12.51
C TRP A 443 -11.78 21.62 11.98
N LEU A 444 -12.06 20.32 12.03
CA LEU A 444 -13.33 19.74 11.58
C LEU A 444 -14.51 20.21 12.43
N VAL A 445 -14.34 20.38 13.75
CA VAL A 445 -15.37 20.98 14.61
C VAL A 445 -15.68 22.43 14.21
N ARG A 446 -14.67 23.24 13.89
CA ARG A 446 -14.88 24.61 13.37
C ARG A 446 -15.59 24.58 12.01
N SER A 447 -15.22 23.66 11.13
CA SER A 447 -15.81 23.49 9.80
C SER A 447 -17.29 23.06 9.89
N ALA A 448 -17.64 22.17 10.81
CA ALA A 448 -19.02 21.76 11.07
C ALA A 448 -19.89 22.92 11.59
N ARG A 449 -19.35 23.80 12.43
CA ARG A 449 -20.05 25.03 12.88
C ARG A 449 -20.26 26.04 11.75
N ALA A 450 -19.40 26.02 10.72
CA ALA A 450 -19.59 26.83 9.53
C ALA A 450 -20.74 26.30 8.66
N LEU A 451 -20.76 24.97 8.50
CA LEU A 451 -21.79 24.26 7.75
C LEU A 451 -23.19 24.55 8.30
N SER A 452 -23.36 24.57 9.62
CA SER A 452 -24.65 24.88 10.26
C SER A 452 -25.14 26.31 10.01
N LYS A 453 -24.27 27.22 9.56
CA LYS A 453 -24.61 28.58 9.13
C LYS A 453 -24.99 28.66 7.63
N GLY A 454 -25.18 27.52 6.95
CA GLY A 454 -25.64 27.44 5.56
C GLY A 454 -24.55 27.59 4.49
N ARG A 455 -23.26 27.52 4.86
CA ARG A 455 -22.13 27.79 3.95
C ARG A 455 -21.58 26.53 3.28
N CYS A 456 -22.41 25.78 2.56
CA CYS A 456 -21.94 24.63 1.77
C CYS A 456 -22.81 24.44 0.51
N PRO A 457 -22.23 24.53 -0.70
CA PRO A 457 -22.97 24.39 -1.95
C PRO A 457 -23.37 22.94 -2.26
N LEU A 458 -22.81 21.95 -1.54
CA LEU A 458 -23.16 20.55 -1.74
C LEU A 458 -24.64 20.29 -1.40
N PRO A 459 -25.30 19.35 -2.12
CA PRO A 459 -26.67 18.94 -1.81
C PRO A 459 -26.86 18.54 -0.34
N GLU A 460 -28.03 18.84 0.23
CA GLU A 460 -28.33 18.45 1.62
C GLU A 460 -28.31 16.93 1.81
N ARG A 461 -28.78 16.19 0.79
CA ARG A 461 -28.77 14.73 0.74
C ARG A 461 -28.04 14.26 -0.50
N TRP A 462 -27.26 13.19 -0.33
CA TRP A 462 -26.65 12.49 -1.46
C TRP A 462 -27.67 11.55 -2.12
N ALA A 463 -27.58 11.44 -3.44
CA ALA A 463 -28.23 10.41 -4.22
C ALA A 463 -27.27 9.95 -5.34
N PRO A 464 -27.33 8.66 -5.77
CA PRO A 464 -26.45 8.17 -6.83
C PRO A 464 -26.51 9.04 -8.09
N GLY A 465 -25.35 9.49 -8.57
CA GLY A 465 -25.22 10.31 -9.78
C GLY A 465 -25.58 11.80 -9.62
N ALA A 466 -26.15 12.23 -8.48
CA ALA A 466 -26.52 13.62 -8.26
C ALA A 466 -25.31 14.57 -8.24
N LEU A 467 -24.15 14.09 -7.77
CA LEU A 467 -22.93 14.89 -7.70
C LEU A 467 -22.38 15.27 -9.07
N ARG A 468 -22.54 14.41 -10.09
CA ARG A 468 -22.10 14.74 -11.46
C ARG A 468 -22.92 15.87 -12.06
N GLN A 469 -24.24 15.84 -11.86
CA GLN A 469 -25.11 16.94 -12.28
C GLN A 469 -24.81 18.23 -11.51
N TRP A 470 -24.61 18.12 -10.20
CA TRP A 470 -24.23 19.25 -9.36
C TRP A 470 -22.91 19.88 -9.82
N LEU A 471 -21.88 19.08 -10.10
CA LEU A 471 -20.57 19.54 -10.58
C LEU A 471 -20.69 20.32 -11.90
N GLN A 472 -21.50 19.82 -12.85
CA GLN A 472 -21.78 20.52 -14.11
C GLN A 472 -22.41 21.90 -13.86
N LEU A 473 -23.37 21.99 -12.94
CA LEU A 473 -24.02 23.26 -12.58
C LEU A 473 -23.04 24.24 -11.92
N GLN A 474 -22.17 23.75 -11.03
CA GLN A 474 -21.14 24.59 -10.41
C GLN A 474 -20.16 25.14 -11.45
N HIS A 475 -19.73 24.31 -12.41
CA HIS A 475 -18.84 24.75 -13.49
C HIS A 475 -19.48 25.82 -14.38
N VAL A 476 -20.75 25.64 -14.77
CA VAL A 476 -21.49 26.64 -15.55
C VAL A 476 -21.63 27.95 -14.77
N ALA A 477 -21.98 27.87 -13.48
CA ALA A 477 -22.10 29.05 -12.62
C ALA A 477 -20.77 29.78 -12.47
N ALA A 478 -19.66 29.06 -12.25
CA ALA A 478 -18.33 29.64 -12.10
C ALA A 478 -17.80 30.29 -13.38
N ASN A 479 -18.15 29.75 -14.55
CA ASN A 479 -17.82 30.38 -15.83
C ASN A 479 -18.67 31.62 -16.11
N ALA A 480 -19.93 31.64 -15.66
CA ALA A 480 -20.83 32.79 -15.86
C ALA A 480 -20.43 34.01 -15.04
N THR A 481 -19.68 33.83 -13.95
CA THR A 481 -19.17 34.92 -13.10
C THR A 481 -17.81 35.48 -13.53
N LEU A 482 -17.21 34.94 -14.60
CA LEU A 482 -15.98 35.46 -15.18
C LEU A 482 -16.28 36.72 -15.98
N ASP A 483 -15.88 37.87 -15.45
CA ASP A 483 -15.91 39.14 -16.17
C ASP A 483 -14.61 39.33 -17.00
N PRO A 484 -14.68 39.36 -18.34
CA PRO A 484 -13.49 39.58 -19.17
C PRO A 484 -12.85 40.95 -18.90
N ASP A 485 -13.63 41.93 -18.45
CA ASP A 485 -13.21 43.30 -18.19
C ASP A 485 -12.78 43.54 -16.73
N GLU A 486 -12.75 42.48 -15.90
CA GLU A 486 -12.28 42.57 -14.51
C GLU A 486 -10.85 43.13 -14.47
N ALA A 487 -10.67 44.15 -13.63
CA ALA A 487 -9.39 44.84 -13.45
C ALA A 487 -8.34 43.86 -12.92
N VAL A 488 -7.14 43.91 -13.50
CA VAL A 488 -6.03 43.10 -13.02
C VAL A 488 -5.58 43.65 -11.65
N PRO A 489 -5.45 42.80 -10.61
CA PRO A 489 -4.89 43.22 -9.32
C PRO A 489 -3.50 43.81 -9.47
N THR A 490 -3.06 44.65 -8.55
CA THR A 490 -1.73 45.27 -8.62
C THR A 490 -0.62 44.22 -8.56
N ARG A 491 0.58 44.57 -9.04
CA ARG A 491 1.73 43.65 -9.04
C ARG A 491 2.06 43.21 -7.61
N GLU A 492 1.98 44.13 -6.66
CA GLU A 492 2.25 43.89 -5.25
C GLU A 492 1.23 42.93 -4.62
N GLU A 493 -0.07 43.09 -4.94
CA GLU A 493 -1.11 42.16 -4.48
C GLU A 493 -0.89 40.75 -5.05
N VAL A 494 -0.58 40.64 -6.34
CA VAL A 494 -0.29 39.34 -6.99
C VAL A 494 0.90 38.66 -6.32
N VAL A 495 1.99 39.40 -6.06
CA VAL A 495 3.18 38.85 -5.39
C VAL A 495 2.85 38.41 -3.96
N ALA A 496 2.09 39.22 -3.20
CA ALA A 496 1.69 38.89 -1.84
C ALA A 496 0.83 37.62 -1.78
N ASP A 497 -0.13 37.46 -2.69
CA ASP A 497 -1.00 36.27 -2.76
C ASP A 497 -0.19 35.00 -3.10
N ILE A 498 0.74 35.08 -4.06
CA ILE A 498 1.61 33.96 -4.43
C ILE A 498 2.49 33.53 -3.25
N LEU A 499 3.02 34.50 -2.49
CA LEU A 499 3.84 34.22 -1.31
C LEU A 499 3.01 33.61 -0.17
N ALA A 500 1.83 34.16 0.12
CA ALA A 500 0.95 33.64 1.16
C ALA A 500 0.48 32.19 0.88
N LEU A 501 0.31 31.83 -0.40
CA LEU A 501 -0.07 30.47 -0.80
C LEU A 501 1.10 29.47 -0.83
N ALA A 502 2.35 29.93 -0.81
CA ALA A 502 3.50 29.07 -0.99
C ALA A 502 3.58 27.90 0.01
N PRO A 503 3.35 28.08 1.33
CA PRO A 503 3.38 26.95 2.26
C PRO A 503 2.37 25.84 1.93
N LEU A 504 1.25 26.18 1.28
CA LEU A 504 0.21 25.24 0.84
C LEU A 504 0.62 24.56 -0.47
N THR A 505 0.98 25.34 -1.48
CA THR A 505 1.27 24.83 -2.82
C THR A 505 2.55 23.99 -2.87
N MET A 506 3.54 24.27 -2.02
CA MET A 506 4.75 23.45 -1.94
C MET A 506 4.51 22.04 -1.37
N ILE A 507 3.34 21.79 -0.77
CA ILE A 507 2.93 20.47 -0.26
C ILE A 507 1.74 19.90 -1.03
N ASP A 508 1.62 20.25 -2.31
CA ASP A 508 0.47 19.83 -3.12
C ASP A 508 0.25 18.30 -3.07
N GLY A 509 -1.02 17.91 -3.04
CA GLY A 509 -1.44 16.53 -2.82
C GLY A 509 -1.29 15.99 -1.40
N ALA A 510 -0.73 16.72 -0.42
CA ALA A 510 -0.46 16.17 0.92
C ALA A 510 -1.70 15.65 1.68
N TRP A 511 -2.90 16.19 1.41
CA TRP A 511 -4.14 15.68 2.00
C TRP A 511 -4.51 14.27 1.51
N LEU A 512 -3.90 13.80 0.42
CA LEU A 512 -4.09 12.48 -0.17
C LEU A 512 -2.94 11.51 0.09
N ALA A 513 -1.87 11.93 0.76
CA ALA A 513 -0.66 11.11 0.93
C ALA A 513 -0.94 9.69 1.46
N GLY A 514 -1.88 9.54 2.41
CA GLY A 514 -2.28 8.24 2.95
C GLY A 514 -2.91 7.28 1.93
N PHE A 515 -3.45 7.80 0.82
CA PHE A 515 -4.00 6.97 -0.26
C PHE A 515 -2.94 6.31 -1.13
N ALA A 516 -1.66 6.69 -0.99
CA ALA A 516 -0.55 5.93 -1.57
C ALA A 516 -0.38 4.53 -0.94
N HIS A 517 -0.94 4.28 0.25
CA HIS A 517 -0.86 2.96 0.87
C HIS A 517 -1.47 1.87 -0.04
N PRO A 518 -0.82 0.70 -0.27
CA PRO A 518 -1.25 -0.27 -1.28
C PRO A 518 -2.68 -0.79 -1.10
N SER A 519 -3.13 -0.98 0.14
CA SER A 519 -4.50 -1.40 0.45
C SER A 519 -5.57 -0.38 0.03
N LEU A 520 -5.19 0.89 -0.16
CA LEU A 520 -6.08 1.97 -0.62
C LEU A 520 -5.85 2.31 -2.10
N ALA A 521 -4.59 2.48 -2.53
CA ALA A 521 -4.22 2.86 -3.90
C ALA A 521 -4.76 1.90 -4.97
N SER A 522 -4.98 0.63 -4.62
CA SER A 522 -5.54 -0.39 -5.51
C SER A 522 -7.06 -0.58 -5.36
N SER A 523 -7.71 0.13 -4.44
CA SER A 523 -9.14 -0.02 -4.14
C SER A 523 -10.04 0.73 -5.13
N GLY A 524 -11.30 0.29 -5.25
CA GLY A 524 -12.24 0.83 -6.24
C GLY A 524 -12.53 2.32 -6.10
N PHE A 525 -12.70 2.82 -4.86
CA PHE A 525 -12.98 4.25 -4.65
C PHE A 525 -11.70 5.09 -4.51
N ALA A 526 -10.63 4.52 -3.96
CA ALA A 526 -9.47 5.31 -3.54
C ALA A 526 -8.32 5.31 -4.53
N SER A 527 -8.32 4.42 -5.53
CA SER A 527 -7.36 4.45 -6.64
C SER A 527 -7.32 5.80 -7.36
N ARG A 528 -8.48 6.44 -7.54
CA ARG A 528 -8.58 7.78 -8.13
C ARG A 528 -8.04 8.90 -7.25
N LEU A 529 -8.08 8.74 -5.92
CA LEU A 529 -7.44 9.68 -4.99
C LEU A 529 -5.91 9.54 -5.06
N PHE A 530 -5.42 8.30 -5.20
CA PHE A 530 -4.00 8.09 -5.49
C PHE A 530 -3.59 8.64 -6.86
N GLU A 531 -4.44 8.53 -7.89
CA GLU A 531 -4.20 9.11 -9.21
C GLU A 531 -4.01 10.63 -9.12
N THR A 532 -4.92 11.32 -8.42
CA THR A 532 -4.77 12.76 -8.17
C THR A 532 -3.47 13.05 -7.43
N PHE A 533 -3.17 12.36 -6.33
CA PHE A 533 -1.89 12.53 -5.62
C PHE A 533 -0.65 12.32 -6.54
N TYR A 534 -0.71 11.34 -7.43
CA TYR A 534 0.37 11.04 -8.36
C TYR A 534 0.52 12.13 -9.44
N ASP A 535 -0.59 12.67 -9.94
CA ASP A 535 -0.62 13.82 -10.85
C ASP A 535 -0.06 15.08 -10.18
N GLU A 536 -0.45 15.39 -8.92
CA GLU A 536 0.07 16.54 -8.16
C GLU A 536 1.60 16.51 -8.04
N LEU A 537 2.16 15.32 -7.93
CA LEU A 537 3.60 15.10 -7.87
C LEU A 537 4.25 14.96 -9.25
N GLY A 538 3.52 15.27 -10.32
CA GLY A 538 4.01 15.32 -11.69
C GLY A 538 4.19 13.96 -12.35
N ASN A 539 3.44 12.94 -11.94
CA ASN A 539 3.58 11.56 -12.45
C ASN A 539 5.01 11.00 -12.32
N GLY A 540 5.74 11.42 -11.28
CA GLY A 540 7.15 11.09 -11.07
C GLY A 540 8.10 11.72 -12.12
N VAL A 541 7.65 12.72 -12.87
CA VAL A 541 8.47 13.54 -13.77
C VAL A 541 8.69 14.90 -13.12
N LEU A 542 9.94 15.18 -12.72
CA LEU A 542 10.28 16.38 -11.94
C LEU A 542 9.89 17.70 -12.63
N THR A 543 9.95 17.76 -13.97
CA THR A 543 9.56 18.96 -14.72
C THR A 543 8.04 19.19 -14.78
N GLN A 544 7.25 18.19 -14.39
CA GLN A 544 5.78 18.25 -14.30
C GLN A 544 5.30 18.36 -12.84
N ASN A 545 6.21 18.23 -11.87
CA ASN A 545 5.88 18.25 -10.44
C ASN A 545 5.38 19.63 -10.01
N HIS A 546 4.22 19.70 -9.36
CA HIS A 546 3.56 20.96 -9.04
C HIS A 546 4.38 21.84 -8.08
N PRO A 547 4.91 21.29 -6.95
CA PRO A 547 5.86 22.01 -6.11
C PRO A 547 7.06 22.61 -6.88
N VAL A 548 7.68 21.84 -7.79
CA VAL A 548 8.82 22.31 -8.60
C VAL A 548 8.41 23.40 -9.59
N ILE A 549 7.26 23.28 -10.25
CA ILE A 549 6.73 24.31 -11.14
C ILE A 549 6.45 25.60 -10.33
N TYR A 550 5.83 25.48 -9.16
CA TYR A 550 5.55 26.62 -8.31
C TYR A 550 6.83 27.27 -7.76
N ARG A 551 7.87 26.49 -7.47
CA ARG A 551 9.20 27.01 -7.11
C ARG A 551 9.76 27.96 -8.17
N GLN A 552 9.55 27.67 -9.46
CA GLN A 552 9.98 28.57 -10.54
C GLN A 552 9.22 29.90 -10.51
N LEU A 553 7.92 29.87 -10.18
CA LEU A 553 7.13 31.08 -9.98
C LEU A 553 7.63 31.87 -8.76
N LEU A 554 7.89 31.21 -7.63
CA LEU A 554 8.46 31.84 -6.42
C LEU A 554 9.78 32.56 -6.69
N ARG A 555 10.67 31.89 -7.45
CA ARG A 555 11.94 32.50 -7.91
C ARG A 555 11.72 33.76 -8.73
N ALA A 556 10.70 33.79 -9.59
CA ALA A 556 10.42 34.95 -10.43
C ALA A 556 9.82 36.13 -9.65
N VAL A 557 9.05 35.88 -8.58
CA VAL A 557 8.34 36.93 -7.83
C VAL A 557 9.10 37.44 -6.59
N HIS A 558 9.94 36.61 -5.98
CA HIS A 558 10.60 36.91 -4.70
C HIS A 558 12.11 36.55 -4.69
N GLY A 559 12.55 35.66 -5.58
CA GLY A 559 13.91 35.12 -5.60
C GLY A 559 13.99 33.73 -4.96
N GLU A 560 15.21 33.24 -4.73
CA GLU A 560 15.42 31.91 -4.14
C GLU A 560 14.91 31.86 -2.70
N LEU A 561 14.11 30.84 -2.41
CA LEU A 561 13.73 30.46 -1.05
C LEU A 561 14.47 29.17 -0.66
N PRO A 562 14.71 28.92 0.64
CA PRO A 562 15.26 27.65 1.09
C PRO A 562 14.40 26.45 0.65
N ALA A 563 14.98 25.25 0.68
CA ALA A 563 14.24 24.02 0.43
C ALA A 563 13.03 23.89 1.38
N THR A 564 11.88 23.40 0.91
CA THR A 564 10.61 23.37 1.68
C THR A 564 10.77 22.70 3.06
N ALA A 565 11.56 21.63 3.12
CA ALA A 565 11.82 20.88 4.36
C ALA A 565 12.78 21.58 5.33
N SER A 566 13.45 22.65 4.92
CA SER A 566 14.34 23.42 5.81
C SER A 566 13.54 24.25 6.80
N ALA A 567 14.02 24.33 8.04
CA ALA A 567 13.49 25.28 9.02
C ALA A 567 13.61 26.74 8.55
N ASP A 568 14.61 27.05 7.71
CA ASP A 568 14.82 28.38 7.14
C ASP A 568 13.71 28.77 6.16
N TYR A 569 13.08 27.81 5.49
CA TYR A 569 11.92 28.08 4.61
C TYR A 569 10.75 28.58 5.45
N ALA A 570 10.38 27.85 6.51
CA ALA A 570 9.29 28.27 7.38
C ALA A 570 9.59 29.58 8.14
N ALA A 571 10.88 29.84 8.42
CA ALA A 571 11.34 31.06 9.07
C ALA A 571 11.45 32.29 8.15
N ALA A 572 11.27 32.14 6.83
CA ALA A 572 11.41 33.26 5.90
C ALA A 572 10.47 34.43 6.24
N ASP A 573 10.99 35.65 6.12
CA ASP A 573 10.30 36.90 6.49
C ASP A 573 9.08 37.20 5.59
N CYS A 574 9.00 36.57 4.43
CA CYS A 574 7.88 36.71 3.50
C CYS A 574 6.61 35.99 3.94
N PHE A 575 6.68 35.13 4.96
CA PHE A 575 5.53 34.40 5.48
C PHE A 575 5.02 34.99 6.79
N THR A 576 3.77 34.71 7.12
CA THR A 576 3.12 34.92 8.41
C THR A 576 2.73 33.58 9.04
N ASP A 577 2.46 33.53 10.35
CA ASP A 577 2.03 32.29 11.01
C ASP A 577 0.69 31.76 10.46
N GLN A 578 -0.17 32.66 9.97
CA GLN A 578 -1.49 32.31 9.44
C GLN A 578 -1.39 31.55 8.11
N ASP A 579 -0.34 31.79 7.32
CA ASP A 579 -0.12 31.12 6.03
C ASP A 579 0.09 29.60 6.19
N PHE A 580 0.43 29.15 7.40
CA PHE A 580 0.66 27.73 7.72
C PHE A 580 -0.57 27.01 8.28
N ASP A 581 -1.67 27.68 8.60
CA ASP A 581 -2.83 27.05 9.24
C ASP A 581 -3.48 25.96 8.37
N LEU A 582 -3.81 26.27 7.11
CA LEU A 582 -4.39 25.28 6.19
C LEU A 582 -3.37 24.19 5.77
N PRO A 583 -2.10 24.52 5.45
CA PRO A 583 -1.09 23.49 5.18
C PRO A 583 -0.92 22.47 6.33
N LEU A 584 -0.98 22.93 7.58
CA LEU A 584 -0.94 22.04 8.75
C LEU A 584 -2.14 21.08 8.79
N LEU A 585 -3.33 21.52 8.36
CA LEU A 585 -4.46 20.62 8.20
C LEU A 585 -4.15 19.53 7.17
N TRP A 586 -3.65 19.90 5.99
CA TRP A 586 -3.39 18.95 4.90
C TRP A 586 -2.36 17.88 5.31
N LEU A 587 -1.24 18.33 5.90
CA LEU A 587 -0.21 17.43 6.44
C LEU A 587 -0.75 16.51 7.55
N ALA A 588 -1.68 17.00 8.37
CA ALA A 588 -2.22 16.23 9.48
C ALA A 588 -3.35 15.26 9.06
N ILE A 589 -4.29 15.70 8.22
CA ILE A 589 -5.47 14.89 7.85
C ILE A 589 -5.10 13.75 6.91
N GLY A 590 -4.18 13.98 5.96
CA GLY A 590 -3.75 12.99 4.96
C GLY A 590 -3.06 11.76 5.56
N ARG A 591 -2.65 11.83 6.83
CA ARG A 591 -2.04 10.73 7.59
C ARG A 591 -3.03 9.67 8.05
N TYR A 592 -4.33 9.99 8.14
CA TYR A 592 -5.34 9.08 8.66
C TYR A 592 -6.46 8.88 7.63
N PRO A 593 -6.13 8.25 6.48
CA PRO A 593 -7.04 8.13 5.35
C PRO A 593 -8.24 7.23 5.64
N GLN A 594 -8.19 6.34 6.63
CA GLN A 594 -9.31 5.46 7.00
C GLN A 594 -10.22 6.15 8.02
N ARG A 595 -9.63 6.81 9.02
CA ARG A 595 -10.31 7.54 10.09
C ARG A 595 -11.04 8.76 9.56
N TYR A 596 -10.41 9.56 8.71
CA TYR A 596 -10.99 10.79 8.12
C TYR A 596 -11.39 10.61 6.66
N CYS A 597 -11.62 9.38 6.20
CA CYS A 597 -11.90 9.06 4.79
C CYS A 597 -13.00 9.95 4.17
N ALA A 598 -14.13 10.10 4.87
CA ALA A 598 -15.26 10.88 4.39
C ALA A 598 -14.93 12.38 4.31
N GLU A 599 -14.24 12.92 5.32
CA GLU A 599 -13.79 14.31 5.33
C GLU A 599 -12.77 14.59 4.23
N ILE A 600 -11.81 13.68 4.01
CA ILE A 600 -10.81 13.84 2.94
C ILE A 600 -11.49 13.80 1.58
N LEU A 601 -12.44 12.91 1.34
CA LEU A 601 -13.21 12.88 0.08
C LEU A 601 -13.94 14.21 -0.17
N GLY A 602 -14.51 14.82 0.87
CA GLY A 602 -15.14 16.14 0.80
C GLY A 602 -14.15 17.26 0.54
N LEU A 603 -13.01 17.25 1.25
CA LEU A 603 -11.92 18.21 1.08
C LEU A 603 -11.34 18.14 -0.34
N ASN A 604 -11.14 16.92 -0.86
CA ASN A 604 -10.68 16.67 -2.21
C ASN A 604 -11.63 17.30 -3.23
N LEU A 605 -12.93 17.00 -3.15
CA LEU A 605 -13.91 17.62 -4.06
C LEU A 605 -13.91 19.14 -3.98
N ALA A 606 -13.73 19.74 -2.80
CA ALA A 606 -13.64 21.19 -2.67
C ALA A 606 -12.38 21.75 -3.34
N MET A 607 -11.25 21.07 -3.21
CA MET A 607 -9.98 21.46 -3.79
C MET A 607 -10.04 21.38 -5.32
N GLU A 608 -10.45 20.25 -5.88
CA GLU A 608 -10.54 20.07 -7.34
C GLU A 608 -11.54 21.04 -7.99
N LEU A 609 -12.64 21.35 -7.29
CA LEU A 609 -13.61 22.31 -7.79
C LEU A 609 -13.04 23.74 -7.88
N SER A 610 -12.03 24.07 -7.08
CA SER A 610 -11.38 25.38 -7.14
C SER A 610 -10.63 25.60 -8.48
N GLY A 611 -10.09 24.50 -9.03
CA GLY A 611 -9.50 24.37 -10.38
C GLY A 611 -10.44 24.71 -11.53
N VAL A 612 -11.68 24.29 -11.37
CA VAL A 612 -12.78 24.44 -12.34
C VAL A 612 -13.38 25.85 -12.32
N GLY A 613 -13.02 26.66 -11.32
CA GLY A 613 -13.50 28.01 -11.12
C GLY A 613 -12.72 29.08 -11.91
N GLY A 614 -13.31 30.28 -12.01
CA GLY A 614 -12.64 31.43 -12.62
C GLY A 614 -11.36 31.91 -11.91
N GLY A 615 -11.02 31.34 -10.75
CA GLY A 615 -9.85 31.70 -9.94
C GLY A 615 -8.53 31.58 -10.70
N TYR A 616 -8.18 30.39 -11.16
CA TYR A 616 -6.92 30.15 -11.90
C TYR A 616 -6.84 30.95 -13.21
N ARG A 617 -7.98 31.20 -13.88
CA ARG A 617 -8.02 32.06 -15.08
C ARG A 617 -7.72 33.52 -14.76
N ARG A 618 -8.23 34.05 -13.63
CA ARG A 618 -7.90 35.39 -13.15
C ARG A 618 -6.42 35.49 -12.77
N THR A 619 -5.91 34.50 -12.04
CA THR A 619 -4.49 34.43 -11.69
C THR A 619 -3.61 34.35 -12.94
N HIS A 620 -3.98 33.57 -13.96
CA HIS A 620 -3.29 33.54 -15.25
C HIS A 620 -3.26 34.93 -15.93
N LYS A 621 -4.40 35.63 -16.00
CA LYS A 621 -4.47 36.99 -16.57
C LYS A 621 -3.51 37.94 -15.83
N ALA A 622 -3.46 37.86 -14.51
CA ALA A 622 -2.60 38.69 -13.67
C ALA A 622 -1.10 38.36 -13.83
N LEU A 623 -0.72 37.08 -13.77
CA LEU A 623 0.66 36.62 -13.96
C LEU A 623 1.20 37.04 -15.34
N ARG A 624 0.38 36.85 -16.39
CA ARG A 624 0.74 37.24 -17.76
C ARG A 624 0.92 38.76 -17.89
N ALA A 625 0.08 39.56 -17.25
CA ALA A 625 0.18 41.03 -17.30
C ALA A 625 1.50 41.55 -16.73
N TYR A 626 2.09 40.84 -15.76
CA TYR A 626 3.36 41.20 -15.13
C TYR A 626 4.58 40.39 -15.59
N GLY A 627 4.40 39.50 -16.59
CA GLY A 627 5.50 38.71 -17.17
C GLY A 627 6.01 37.58 -16.29
N TYR A 628 5.19 37.06 -15.37
CA TYR A 628 5.55 35.93 -14.51
C TYR A 628 5.19 34.57 -15.15
N PRO A 629 5.88 33.47 -14.76
CA PRO A 629 5.53 32.12 -15.21
C PRO A 629 4.08 31.74 -14.89
N THR A 630 3.38 31.14 -15.85
CA THR A 630 1.95 30.78 -15.72
C THR A 630 1.70 29.27 -15.62
N LEU A 631 2.73 28.44 -15.82
CA LEU A 631 2.56 27.00 -16.03
C LEU A 631 1.76 26.31 -14.91
N PHE A 632 1.95 26.71 -13.64
CA PHE A 632 1.21 26.16 -12.51
C PHE A 632 -0.31 26.33 -12.68
N VAL A 633 -0.76 27.54 -13.02
CA VAL A 633 -2.20 27.84 -13.15
C VAL A 633 -2.77 27.34 -14.47
N ASP A 634 -1.96 27.27 -15.53
CA ASP A 634 -2.35 26.73 -16.83
C ASP A 634 -2.62 25.23 -16.75
N LEU A 635 -1.80 24.52 -15.98
CA LEU A 635 -1.95 23.10 -15.75
C LEU A 635 -3.27 22.80 -15.01
N HIS A 636 -3.55 23.45 -13.88
CA HIS A 636 -4.79 23.25 -13.10
C HIS A 636 -6.07 23.62 -13.88
N ASN A 637 -6.01 24.64 -14.74
CA ASN A 637 -7.11 24.95 -15.66
C ASN A 637 -7.45 23.78 -16.61
N ALA A 638 -6.52 22.86 -16.86
CA ALA A 638 -6.69 21.71 -17.74
C ALA A 638 -6.95 20.41 -16.96
N ILE A 639 -6.14 20.08 -15.96
CA ILE A 639 -6.21 18.78 -15.25
C ILE A 639 -7.41 18.67 -14.31
N ASP A 640 -7.93 19.79 -13.77
CA ASP A 640 -9.02 19.75 -12.79
C ASP A 640 -10.40 19.64 -13.43
N ASN A 641 -10.46 19.49 -14.76
CA ASN A 641 -11.69 19.54 -15.55
C ASN A 641 -12.78 18.54 -15.10
N ILE A 642 -14.03 18.86 -15.41
CA ILE A 642 -15.21 18.08 -15.00
C ILE A 642 -15.49 16.83 -15.85
N ALA A 643 -14.72 16.59 -16.92
CA ALA A 643 -14.97 15.51 -17.86
C ALA A 643 -14.14 14.27 -17.53
N THR A 644 -12.81 14.40 -17.61
CA THR A 644 -11.83 13.32 -17.38
C THR A 644 -10.74 13.72 -16.39
N GLY A 645 -10.87 14.90 -15.78
CA GLY A 645 -9.92 15.45 -14.82
C GLY A 645 -10.28 15.18 -13.36
N HIS A 646 -9.52 15.80 -12.46
CA HIS A 646 -9.57 15.52 -11.03
C HIS A 646 -10.94 15.78 -10.41
N SER A 647 -11.67 16.81 -10.83
CA SER A 647 -13.04 17.04 -10.36
C SER A 647 -14.00 15.89 -10.71
N ALA A 648 -13.85 15.30 -11.90
CA ALA A 648 -14.65 14.14 -12.30
C ALA A 648 -14.30 12.91 -11.47
N TRP A 649 -13.01 12.71 -11.18
CA TRP A 649 -12.50 11.62 -10.35
C TRP A 649 -12.93 11.75 -8.89
N ALA A 650 -12.92 12.96 -8.32
CA ALA A 650 -13.38 13.24 -6.96
C ALA A 650 -14.84 12.83 -6.78
N VAL A 651 -15.72 13.20 -7.73
CA VAL A 651 -17.14 12.80 -7.73
C VAL A 651 -17.30 11.29 -7.86
N ALA A 652 -16.57 10.65 -8.79
CA ALA A 652 -16.65 9.21 -9.00
C ALA A 652 -16.19 8.41 -7.76
N SER A 653 -15.15 8.89 -7.09
CA SER A 653 -14.63 8.31 -5.84
C SER A 653 -15.66 8.40 -4.72
N LEU A 654 -16.30 9.56 -4.55
CA LEU A 654 -17.38 9.77 -3.58
C LEU A 654 -18.59 8.88 -3.84
N ASP A 655 -19.06 8.81 -5.09
CA ASP A 655 -20.19 7.98 -5.47
C ASP A 655 -19.90 6.49 -5.23
N THR A 656 -18.68 6.04 -5.56
CA THR A 656 -18.25 4.65 -5.32
C THR A 656 -18.17 4.34 -3.83
N TYR A 657 -17.59 5.25 -3.04
CA TYR A 657 -17.47 5.10 -1.59
C TYR A 657 -18.83 5.02 -0.89
N LEU A 658 -19.72 5.99 -1.13
CA LEU A 658 -21.03 6.06 -0.46
C LEU A 658 -21.98 4.93 -0.87
N SER A 659 -21.83 4.42 -2.09
CA SER A 659 -22.64 3.30 -2.59
C SER A 659 -22.35 1.98 -1.86
N ALA A 660 -21.20 1.83 -1.22
CA ALA A 660 -20.83 0.63 -0.46
C ALA A 660 -21.56 0.51 0.90
N PHE A 661 -22.21 1.58 1.37
CA PHE A 661 -22.85 1.64 2.69
C PHE A 661 -24.38 1.64 2.61
N GLY A 662 -25.03 1.10 3.65
CA GLY A 662 -26.48 1.18 3.84
C GLY A 662 -26.95 2.62 4.10
N ALA A 663 -28.27 2.86 4.03
CA ALA A 663 -28.85 4.21 4.06
C ALA A 663 -28.45 5.04 5.30
N THR A 664 -28.54 4.47 6.51
CA THR A 664 -28.23 5.16 7.77
C THR A 664 -26.76 5.59 7.84
N ASP A 665 -25.83 4.65 7.59
CA ASP A 665 -24.40 4.94 7.61
C ASP A 665 -24.02 5.96 6.53
N ARG A 666 -24.67 5.87 5.37
CA ARG A 666 -24.46 6.79 4.26
C ARG A 666 -24.85 8.23 4.59
N GLU A 667 -25.95 8.47 5.30
CA GLU A 667 -26.34 9.84 5.72
C GLU A 667 -25.33 10.44 6.72
N ALA A 668 -24.82 9.62 7.64
CA ALA A 668 -23.77 10.02 8.57
C ALA A 668 -22.45 10.34 7.83
N LEU A 669 -22.05 9.47 6.89
CA LEU A 669 -20.87 9.68 6.04
C LEU A 669 -21.03 10.91 5.16
N TRP A 670 -22.20 11.14 4.56
CA TRP A 670 -22.46 12.33 3.75
C TRP A 670 -22.33 13.63 4.57
N THR A 671 -22.77 13.61 5.83
CA THR A 671 -22.57 14.75 6.73
C THR A 671 -21.08 15.03 6.94
N ARG A 672 -20.26 13.98 7.14
CA ARG A 672 -18.80 14.10 7.25
C ARG A 672 -18.15 14.60 5.97
N VAL A 673 -18.61 14.14 4.80
CA VAL A 673 -18.18 14.67 3.49
C VAL A 673 -18.43 16.17 3.41
N ARG A 674 -19.63 16.64 3.80
CA ARG A 674 -19.95 18.08 3.77
C ARG A 674 -19.10 18.90 4.75
N VAL A 675 -18.74 18.33 5.91
CA VAL A 675 -17.79 18.95 6.84
C VAL A 675 -16.39 19.05 6.23
N GLY A 676 -15.92 17.98 5.58
CA GLY A 676 -14.66 17.96 4.86
C GLY A 676 -14.61 18.99 3.73
N PHE A 677 -15.67 19.09 2.93
CA PHE A 677 -15.79 20.11 1.88
C PHE A 677 -15.69 21.53 2.45
N ALA A 678 -16.34 21.79 3.57
CA ALA A 678 -16.25 23.09 4.26
C ALA A 678 -14.88 23.35 4.91
N ALA A 679 -14.05 22.32 5.09
CA ALA A 679 -12.76 22.42 5.75
C ALA A 679 -11.69 23.13 4.91
N LEU A 680 -11.88 23.28 3.59
CA LEU A 680 -10.99 24.08 2.73
C LEU A 680 -11.01 25.57 3.12
N ASN A 681 -12.19 26.08 3.50
CA ASN A 681 -12.41 27.49 3.81
C ASN A 681 -13.20 27.65 5.12
N PRO A 682 -12.65 27.28 6.29
CA PRO A 682 -13.36 27.50 7.54
C PRO A 682 -13.52 29.02 7.77
N PRO A 683 -14.65 29.45 8.35
CA PRO A 683 -14.84 30.84 8.71
C PRO A 683 -13.77 31.23 9.73
N ARG A 684 -13.11 32.37 9.49
CA ARG A 684 -12.24 32.99 10.49
C ARG A 684 -13.05 33.18 11.78
N GLU A 685 -12.46 32.86 12.93
CA GLU A 685 -13.09 33.23 14.20
C GLU A 685 -13.12 34.76 14.26
N ASP A 686 -14.31 35.35 14.24
CA ASP A 686 -14.45 36.79 14.45
C ASP A 686 -13.75 37.12 15.78
N THR A 687 -12.66 37.89 15.71
CA THR A 687 -11.96 38.32 16.92
C THR A 687 -12.92 39.15 17.77
N MET A 688 -12.66 39.32 19.08
CA MET A 688 -13.44 40.27 19.87
C MET A 688 -13.44 41.67 19.24
N LEU A 689 -12.39 42.02 18.52
CA LEU A 689 -12.28 43.26 17.74
C LEU A 689 -13.21 43.28 16.53
N ASP A 690 -13.35 42.16 15.81
CA ASP A 690 -14.25 42.05 14.65
C ASP A 690 -15.71 42.09 15.09
N LYS A 691 -16.06 41.36 16.17
CA LYS A 691 -17.38 41.45 16.81
C LYS A 691 -17.67 42.85 17.33
N PHE A 692 -16.67 43.57 17.84
CA PHE A 692 -16.81 44.95 18.28
C PHE A 692 -17.00 45.93 17.11
N LYS A 693 -16.25 45.77 16.02
CA LYS A 693 -16.41 46.55 14.78
C LYS A 693 -17.76 46.32 14.11
N GLU A 694 -18.25 45.09 14.09
CA GLU A 694 -19.57 44.74 13.57
C GLU A 694 -20.69 45.35 14.43
N ARG A 695 -20.55 45.30 15.75
CA ARG A 695 -21.49 45.93 16.70
C ARG A 695 -21.51 47.45 16.58
N MET A 696 -20.34 48.08 16.35
CA MET A 696 -20.23 49.52 16.07
C MET A 696 -20.84 49.89 14.71
N ARG A 697 -20.71 49.04 13.69
CA ARG A 697 -21.35 49.22 12.36
C ARG A 697 -22.86 49.01 12.38
N SER A 698 -23.39 48.21 13.32
CA SER A 698 -24.85 48.07 13.49
C SER A 698 -25.49 49.19 14.32
N LEU A 699 -24.68 50.05 14.92
CA LEU A 699 -25.10 51.19 15.75
C LEU A 699 -24.93 52.55 15.03
N LEU A 700 -24.31 52.54 13.86
CA LEU A 700 -24.24 53.64 12.88
C LEU A 700 -25.17 53.32 11.72
#